data_AF-A0A3N7AIZ5-F1
#
_entry.id   AF-A0A3N7AIZ5-F1
#
_cell.length_a   1.000
_cell.length_b   1.000
_cell.length_c   1.000
_cell.angle_alpha   90.00
_cell.angle_beta   90.00
_cell.angle_gamma   90.00
#
_symmetry.space_group_name_H-M   'P 1'
#
loop_
_entity.id
_entity.type
_entity.pdbx_description
1 polymer ?
#
loop_
_entity_poly.entity_id
_entity_poly.type
_entity_poly.pdbx_seq_one_letter_code
_entity_poly.pdbx_strand_id
1 'polypeptide(L)'
;MSLIDQGILKKLISFSKDGQSINYINYNRPRKYSLPEEQVQAETFLKLIIDYGYSPSRIKMFVPVTMGSGKKEADIIVYNDDDCLIPHILVECKKQEVSEQEFLQAVEQAYSYAYALPNEIKYVWVTSGLKDEYFQVDKHKHTRVTQPDIPQFGVNKVANYKYVYDAESLKTATGKQKFFDLQVIEQSELTRRFKQAHDALWAGGQLNPSEAFDELDKLIFCKIWDERKDRLSGKPYDFQIITKDAEDYPDASKRRQQENKELYERIIILYEEGRTKDPEVFRDNIRLTPEKIRTVVGYLQDINLGETDLDAKGRAFETFMDSFFRGNFGQYFTPRQIVKFATDVLPITNESRVLDTSCGSGGFLLYALNKVREQANAIYPNHKNDIKQSQKHYRFWHDFAEKNLYGIEINEQISRAAKMNMIIHDDGHTNVITADGLLDESAIESITKNRGFKFNSFDCIITNPPFGSTVRKNEKTYLGMFDFAKKTPDWLDVKESNIITTRDSQSTEILFVEQCYKFLKPNGYLAIVIPDGILTNSSLQYIRDGIDEKFRVVAVVSMPQTAFSATGAGVKSSVLFLKKNVTSYTQKWQNKKLEIQYKIKKESNFIQKVKDWEKEKNENIKTLNGLNLSDPTLSIADIKKTEEYKNWKAEISADFTDKVNNLKEELNDLYKITIREYLKDNPLEDYPIFMAIAEDIGYDATGKATNKNELEIISTELQKFINLI
;
A
#
# COMPACT_ATOMS: atom_id res chain seq x y z
N MET A 1 17.39 5.10 25.50
CA MET A 1 17.35 6.46 26.11
C MET A 1 17.93 7.41 25.07
N SER A 2 17.17 8.43 24.65
CA SER A 2 17.60 9.31 23.54
C SER A 2 18.86 10.09 23.91
N LEU A 3 19.59 10.58 22.91
CA LEU A 3 20.76 11.45 23.16
C LEU A 3 20.37 12.67 24.00
N ILE A 4 19.22 13.28 23.71
CA ILE A 4 18.68 14.42 24.45
C ILE A 4 18.47 14.06 25.93
N ASP A 5 17.86 12.91 26.23
CA ASP A 5 17.65 12.45 27.62
C ASP A 5 18.98 12.25 28.34
N GLN A 6 19.96 11.63 27.67
CA GLN A 6 21.31 11.45 28.22
C GLN A 6 22.00 12.80 28.46
N GLY A 7 21.81 13.76 27.55
CA GLY A 7 22.33 15.11 27.65
C GLY A 7 21.78 15.87 28.85
N ILE A 8 20.47 15.75 29.11
CA ILE A 8 19.82 16.33 30.30
C ILE A 8 20.36 15.68 31.58
N LEU A 9 20.44 14.34 31.62
CA LEU A 9 20.94 13.61 32.80
C LEU A 9 22.39 13.95 33.13
N LYS A 10 23.24 14.08 32.11
CA LYS A 10 24.65 14.49 32.24
C LYS A 10 24.83 16.01 32.43
N LYS A 11 23.74 16.78 32.47
CA LYS A 11 23.73 18.25 32.59
C LYS A 11 24.52 18.96 31.47
N LEU A 12 24.57 18.36 30.29
CA LEU A 12 25.21 18.95 29.10
C LEU A 12 24.28 19.96 28.41
N ILE A 13 22.97 19.72 28.49
CA ILE A 13 21.92 20.62 28.02
C ILE A 13 20.81 20.74 29.06
N SER A 14 20.00 21.80 28.97
CA SER A 14 18.79 21.96 29.77
C SER A 14 17.72 22.75 29.01
N PHE A 15 16.45 22.44 29.26
CA PHE A 15 15.31 23.14 28.67
C PHE A 15 14.71 24.18 29.61
N SER A 16 14.14 25.24 29.03
CA SER A 16 13.30 26.19 29.77
C SER A 16 12.03 25.50 30.31
N LYS A 17 11.38 26.11 31.31
CA LYS A 17 10.17 25.54 31.95
C LYS A 17 9.02 25.25 30.98
N ASP A 18 8.94 26.00 29.89
CA ASP A 18 7.96 25.86 28.81
C ASP A 18 8.45 24.97 27.64
N GLY A 19 9.66 24.42 27.73
CA GLY A 19 10.27 23.56 26.71
C GLY A 19 10.63 24.26 25.40
N GLN A 20 10.44 25.57 25.28
CA GLN A 20 10.63 26.28 24.01
C GLN A 20 12.09 26.59 23.69
N SER A 21 12.93 26.67 24.71
CA SER A 21 14.33 27.05 24.57
C SER A 21 15.28 26.03 25.20
N ILE A 22 16.42 25.81 24.55
CA ILE A 22 17.51 24.96 24.99
C ILE A 22 18.70 25.81 25.43
N ASN A 23 19.38 25.38 26.50
CA ASN A 23 20.63 25.94 27.00
C ASN A 23 21.71 24.87 26.97
N TYR A 24 22.93 25.24 26.58
CA TYR A 24 24.08 24.36 26.55
C TYR A 24 25.03 24.68 27.70
N ILE A 25 25.73 23.68 28.23
CA ILE A 25 26.67 23.84 29.35
C ILE A 25 27.75 24.92 29.09
N ASN A 26 28.16 25.10 27.84
CA ASN A 26 29.23 26.04 27.43
C ASN A 26 28.74 27.17 26.51
N TYR A 27 27.44 27.46 26.52
CA TYR A 27 26.88 28.58 25.76
C TYR A 27 25.80 29.30 26.57
N ASN A 28 26.08 30.55 26.92
CA ASN A 28 25.30 31.32 27.88
C ASN A 28 24.02 31.96 27.33
N ARG A 29 23.71 31.78 26.03
CA ARG A 29 22.49 32.35 25.42
C ARG A 29 21.49 31.23 25.12
N PRO A 30 20.23 31.33 25.59
CA PRO A 30 19.20 30.36 25.24
C PRO A 30 18.92 30.38 23.75
N ARG A 31 18.61 29.22 23.18
CA ARG A 31 18.28 29.04 21.77
C ARG A 31 16.89 28.46 21.61
N LYS A 32 16.18 28.83 20.55
CA LYS A 32 14.80 28.40 20.32
C LYS A 32 14.77 26.97 19.75
N TYR A 33 14.44 25.99 20.58
CA TYR A 33 14.42 24.57 20.20
C TYR A 33 13.31 24.21 19.19
N SER A 34 12.32 25.09 19.02
CA SER A 34 11.31 24.92 17.97
C SER A 34 11.88 25.09 16.56
N LEU A 35 13.11 25.60 16.40
CA LEU A 35 13.77 25.70 15.10
C LEU A 35 14.32 24.32 14.72
N PRO A 36 13.94 23.75 13.56
CA PRO A 36 14.37 22.40 13.17
C PRO A 36 15.88 22.21 13.10
N GLU A 37 16.63 23.23 12.69
CA GLU A 37 18.09 23.20 12.63
C GLU A 37 18.73 23.18 14.03
N GLU A 38 18.12 23.84 15.02
CA GLU A 38 18.59 23.83 16.41
C GLU A 38 18.48 22.43 17.04
N GLN A 39 17.49 21.63 16.63
CA GLN A 39 17.35 20.24 17.08
C GLN A 39 18.52 19.39 16.60
N VAL A 40 18.91 19.55 15.33
CA VAL A 40 20.08 18.88 14.75
C VAL A 40 21.37 19.36 15.41
N GLN A 41 21.51 20.66 15.67
CA GLN A 41 22.66 21.22 16.40
C GLN A 41 22.79 20.63 17.81
N ALA A 42 21.66 20.49 18.53
CA ALA A 42 21.63 19.92 19.87
C ALA A 42 22.05 18.45 19.89
N GLU A 43 21.49 17.63 18.99
CA GLU A 43 21.87 16.22 18.87
C GLU A 43 23.33 16.05 18.47
N THR A 44 23.81 16.87 17.53
CA THR A 44 25.20 16.86 17.05
C THR A 44 26.18 17.23 18.18
N PHE A 45 25.88 18.26 18.97
CA PHE A 45 26.65 18.63 20.15
C PHE A 45 26.77 17.46 21.14
N LEU A 46 25.68 16.74 21.37
CA LEU A 46 25.66 15.58 22.27
C LEU A 46 26.41 14.38 21.69
N LYS A 47 26.29 14.09 20.38
CA LYS A 47 27.07 13.05 19.69
C LYS A 47 28.57 13.28 19.88
N LEU A 48 29.05 14.52 19.67
CA LEU A 48 30.47 14.86 19.84
C LEU A 48 31.00 14.51 21.24
N ILE A 49 30.19 14.68 22.28
CA ILE A 49 30.59 14.42 23.67
C ILE A 49 30.43 12.95 24.03
N ILE A 50 29.27 12.36 23.74
CA ILE A 50 28.88 11.04 24.21
C ILE A 50 29.51 9.95 23.35
N ASP A 51 29.45 10.10 22.03
CA ASP A 51 29.85 9.07 21.07
C ASP A 51 31.29 9.26 20.59
N TYR A 52 31.72 10.52 20.41
CA TYR A 52 33.08 10.84 19.98
C TYR A 52 34.03 11.20 21.14
N GLY A 53 33.53 11.32 22.37
CA GLY A 53 34.35 11.42 23.58
C GLY A 53 35.05 12.78 23.78
N TYR A 54 34.64 13.83 23.08
CA TYR A 54 35.21 15.16 23.27
C TYR A 54 34.72 15.79 24.59
N SER A 55 35.63 16.40 25.34
CA SER A 55 35.25 17.17 26.54
C SER A 55 34.34 18.34 26.14
N PRO A 56 33.24 18.60 26.87
CA PRO A 56 32.40 19.77 26.60
C PRO A 56 33.23 21.06 26.54
N SER A 57 34.23 21.23 27.42
CA SER A 57 35.10 22.41 27.48
C SER A 57 35.79 22.74 26.15
N ARG A 58 35.97 21.73 25.29
CA ARG A 58 36.62 21.83 23.98
C ARG A 58 35.65 22.00 22.83
N ILE A 59 34.38 22.25 23.10
CA ILE A 59 33.34 22.43 22.07
C ILE A 59 32.73 23.81 22.26
N LYS A 60 32.83 24.65 21.23
CA LYS A 60 32.18 25.96 21.18
C LYS A 60 31.06 25.95 20.15
N MET A 61 29.91 26.47 20.55
CA MET A 61 28.74 26.66 19.71
C MET A 61 28.71 28.09 19.15
N PHE A 62 28.20 28.25 17.92
CA PHE A 62 27.94 29.54 17.27
C PHE A 62 29.17 30.46 17.24
N VAL A 63 30.28 29.96 16.69
CA VAL A 63 31.56 30.68 16.67
C VAL A 63 31.57 31.70 15.51
N PRO A 64 31.82 32.99 15.76
CA PRO A 64 31.85 33.99 14.71
C PRO A 64 33.04 33.81 13.78
N VAL A 65 32.79 33.80 12.47
CA VAL A 65 33.76 33.70 11.39
C VAL A 65 33.70 34.96 10.52
N THR A 66 34.83 35.64 10.37
CA THR A 66 34.92 36.85 9.53
C THR A 66 35.07 36.46 8.07
N MET A 67 34.12 36.89 7.24
CA MET A 67 34.04 36.58 5.80
C MET A 67 33.97 37.87 4.99
N GLY A 68 35.12 38.31 4.46
CA GLY A 68 35.22 39.61 3.79
C GLY A 68 34.86 40.75 4.76
N SER A 69 33.86 41.54 4.42
CA SER A 69 33.33 42.62 5.27
C SER A 69 32.23 42.19 6.25
N GLY A 70 31.70 40.96 6.12
CA GLY A 70 30.63 40.42 6.97
C GLY A 70 31.13 39.48 8.06
N LYS A 71 30.34 39.32 9.13
CA LYS A 71 30.52 38.26 10.13
C LYS A 71 29.42 37.22 9.95
N LYS A 72 29.81 35.95 9.81
CA LYS A 72 28.91 34.79 9.85
C LYS A 72 29.20 33.97 11.11
N GLU A 73 28.41 32.96 11.40
CA GLU A 73 28.60 32.07 12.56
C GLU A 73 28.70 30.63 12.06
N ALA A 74 29.74 29.91 12.51
CA ALA A 74 29.85 28.47 12.36
C ALA A 74 29.14 27.78 13.52
N ASP A 75 28.37 26.72 13.25
CA ASP A 75 27.48 26.14 14.25
C ASP A 75 28.22 25.51 15.43
N ILE A 76 29.23 24.67 15.15
CA ILE A 76 30.02 24.01 16.19
C ILE A 76 31.50 23.95 15.78
N ILE A 77 32.40 24.26 16.70
CA ILE A 77 33.84 24.03 16.54
C ILE A 77 34.35 23.21 17.73
N VAL A 78 35.04 22.12 17.41
CA VAL A 78 35.73 21.25 18.37
C VAL A 78 37.21 21.56 18.36
N TYR A 79 37.84 21.62 19.53
CA TYR A 79 39.23 21.98 19.74
C TYR A 79 40.06 20.81 20.30
N ASN A 80 41.36 20.81 20.03
CA ASN A 80 42.28 19.80 20.57
C ASN A 80 42.80 20.15 21.97
N ASP A 81 42.68 21.40 22.39
CA ASP A 81 43.16 21.95 23.64
C ASP A 81 42.01 22.58 24.46
N ASP A 82 42.17 22.62 25.79
CA ASP A 82 41.16 23.14 26.71
C ASP A 82 41.02 24.68 26.65
N ASP A 83 42.07 25.39 26.22
CA ASP A 83 42.04 26.84 26.00
C ASP A 83 41.28 27.23 24.71
N CYS A 84 40.90 26.23 23.90
CA CYS A 84 40.22 26.38 22.62
C CYS A 84 40.95 27.32 21.65
N LEU A 85 42.26 27.11 21.50
CA LEU A 85 43.13 27.85 20.59
C LEU A 85 43.39 27.07 19.30
N ILE A 86 43.36 25.73 19.35
CA ILE A 86 43.67 24.84 18.23
C ILE A 86 42.37 24.18 17.76
N PRO A 87 41.61 24.81 16.85
CA PRO A 87 40.39 24.23 16.35
C PRO A 87 40.73 23.00 15.49
N HIS A 88 39.86 22.00 15.52
CA HIS A 88 40.13 20.68 14.96
C HIS A 88 39.04 20.23 14.01
N ILE A 89 37.78 20.30 14.46
CA ILE A 89 36.59 19.91 13.69
C ILE A 89 35.67 21.12 13.59
N LEU A 90 35.22 21.41 12.37
CA LEU A 90 34.12 22.34 12.13
C LEU A 90 32.86 21.54 11.78
N VAL A 91 31.74 21.84 12.41
CA VAL A 91 30.45 21.23 12.11
C VAL A 91 29.47 22.29 11.61
N GLU A 92 28.83 22.00 10.48
CA GLU A 92 27.74 22.77 9.91
C GLU A 92 26.47 21.90 9.92
N CYS A 93 25.42 22.39 10.56
CA CYS A 93 24.16 21.69 10.68
C CYS A 93 23.15 22.27 9.70
N LYS A 94 22.17 21.47 9.29
CA LYS A 94 20.96 21.93 8.58
C LYS A 94 19.75 21.24 9.19
N LYS A 95 18.55 21.77 8.93
CA LYS A 95 17.29 21.08 9.27
C LYS A 95 17.24 19.69 8.63
N GLN A 96 16.52 18.75 9.26
CA GLN A 96 16.40 17.36 8.80
C GLN A 96 15.88 17.22 7.35
N GLU A 97 14.82 17.95 7.00
CA GLU A 97 14.19 17.91 5.67
C GLU A 97 14.76 19.01 4.77
N VAL A 98 16.08 19.01 4.58
CA VAL A 98 16.81 19.93 3.70
C VAL A 98 16.98 19.33 2.31
N SER A 99 16.82 20.11 1.25
CA SER A 99 17.02 19.58 -0.10
C SER A 99 18.49 19.21 -0.35
N GLU A 100 18.74 18.27 -1.26
CA GLU A 100 20.11 17.86 -1.62
C GLU A 100 20.95 19.05 -2.10
N GLN A 101 20.35 20.00 -2.82
CA GLN A 101 21.05 21.21 -3.29
C GLN A 101 21.45 22.14 -2.12
N GLU A 102 20.54 22.37 -1.17
CA GLU A 102 20.83 23.15 0.03
C GLU A 102 21.90 22.46 0.91
N PHE A 103 21.88 21.12 0.99
CA PHE A 103 22.90 20.35 1.69
C PHE A 103 24.28 20.52 1.04
N LEU A 104 24.37 20.44 -0.29
CA LEU A 104 25.62 20.71 -1.02
C LEU A 104 26.10 22.16 -0.86
N GLN A 105 25.19 23.14 -0.75
CA GLN A 105 25.56 24.52 -0.43
C GLN A 105 26.11 24.64 0.99
N ALA A 106 25.55 23.90 1.96
CA ALA A 106 26.07 23.84 3.33
C ALA A 106 27.49 23.25 3.36
N VAL A 107 27.77 22.27 2.50
CA VAL A 107 29.12 21.74 2.31
C VAL A 107 30.11 22.81 1.84
N GLU A 108 29.78 23.56 0.79
CA GLU A 108 30.64 24.68 0.33
C GLU A 108 30.77 25.81 1.36
N GLN A 109 29.71 26.08 2.12
CA GLN A 109 29.73 27.03 3.25
C GLN A 109 30.69 26.58 4.36
N ALA A 110 30.61 25.32 4.78
CA ALA A 110 31.46 24.76 5.83
C ALA A 110 32.94 24.81 5.45
N TYR A 111 33.27 24.53 4.17
CA TYR A 111 34.62 24.74 3.66
C TYR A 111 35.04 26.19 3.77
N SER A 112 34.19 27.10 3.28
CA SER A 112 34.49 28.53 3.32
C SER A 112 34.83 28.97 4.75
N TYR A 113 34.10 28.49 5.76
CA TYR A 113 34.42 28.76 7.17
C TYR A 113 35.76 28.16 7.63
N ALA A 114 36.05 26.93 7.24
CA ALA A 114 37.32 26.28 7.57
C ALA A 114 38.54 27.06 7.03
N TYR A 115 38.44 27.65 5.84
CA TYR A 115 39.51 28.49 5.26
C TYR A 115 39.58 29.90 5.88
N ALA A 116 38.45 30.45 6.30
CA ALA A 116 38.38 31.80 6.87
C ALA A 116 38.86 31.88 8.33
N LEU A 117 38.81 30.77 9.08
CA LEU A 117 39.34 30.73 10.44
C LEU A 117 40.87 30.94 10.45
N PRO A 118 41.43 31.63 11.46
CA PRO A 118 42.87 31.91 11.52
C PRO A 118 43.72 30.64 11.58
N ASN A 119 43.28 29.69 12.41
CA ASN A 119 43.97 28.42 12.65
C ASN A 119 43.40 27.31 11.76
N GLU A 120 44.22 26.30 11.47
CA GLU A 120 43.85 25.21 10.56
C GLU A 120 42.78 24.28 11.15
N ILE A 121 41.68 24.11 10.42
CA ILE A 121 40.69 23.06 10.66
C ILE A 121 41.10 21.81 9.88
N LYS A 122 41.23 20.68 10.58
CA LYS A 122 41.62 19.41 9.94
C LYS A 122 40.42 18.61 9.43
N TYR A 123 39.26 18.74 10.07
CA TYR A 123 38.06 18.01 9.70
C TYR A 123 36.83 18.90 9.59
N VAL A 124 35.96 18.61 8.62
CA VAL A 124 34.66 19.24 8.44
C VAL A 124 33.59 18.17 8.47
N TRP A 125 32.53 18.40 9.25
CA TRP A 125 31.33 17.57 9.31
C TRP A 125 30.13 18.42 8.90
N VAL A 126 29.35 17.95 7.94
CA VAL A 126 28.09 18.56 7.55
C VAL A 126 26.96 17.58 7.80
N THR A 127 25.92 18.00 8.49
CA THR A 127 24.84 17.10 8.92
C THR A 127 23.47 17.73 8.85
N SER A 128 22.47 16.94 8.44
CA SER A 128 21.05 17.23 8.64
C SER A 128 20.45 16.41 9.77
N GLY A 129 21.23 15.56 10.44
CA GLY A 129 20.75 14.50 11.33
C GLY A 129 20.24 13.25 10.60
N LEU A 130 19.74 13.38 9.36
CA LEU A 130 19.34 12.25 8.51
C LEU A 130 20.42 11.82 7.50
N LYS A 131 21.36 12.72 7.20
CA LYS A 131 22.48 12.51 6.30
C LYS A 131 23.70 13.23 6.85
N ASP A 132 24.85 12.56 6.74
CA ASP A 132 26.15 13.08 7.17
C ASP A 132 27.15 13.03 6.01
N GLU A 133 27.95 14.09 5.88
CA GLU A 133 29.17 14.08 5.06
C GLU A 133 30.37 14.59 5.86
N TYR A 134 31.46 13.85 5.77
CA TYR A 134 32.69 14.11 6.52
C TYR A 134 33.86 14.32 5.57
N PHE A 135 34.74 15.24 5.94
CA PHE A 135 35.88 15.59 5.11
C PHE A 135 37.10 15.89 5.97
N GLN A 136 38.26 15.46 5.49
CA GLN A 136 39.55 15.96 5.94
C GLN A 136 39.98 17.10 5.02
N VAL A 137 40.41 18.21 5.62
CA VAL A 137 40.81 19.43 4.91
C VAL A 137 42.27 19.75 5.23
N ASP A 138 43.00 20.24 4.23
CA ASP A 138 44.35 20.77 4.38
C ASP A 138 44.34 22.18 3.77
N LYS A 139 44.45 23.19 4.63
CA LYS A 139 44.33 24.60 4.24
C LYS A 139 45.48 25.03 3.34
N HIS A 140 46.65 24.43 3.52
CA HIS A 140 47.85 24.77 2.76
C HIS A 140 47.79 24.18 1.35
N LYS A 141 47.40 22.91 1.23
CA LYS A 141 47.30 22.22 -0.07
C LYS A 141 45.99 22.54 -0.81
N HIS A 142 45.05 23.22 -0.17
CA HIS A 142 43.70 23.46 -0.68
C HIS A 142 43.00 22.15 -1.07
N THR A 143 43.20 21.09 -0.28
CA THR A 143 42.61 19.77 -0.56
C THR A 143 41.46 19.47 0.37
N ARG A 144 40.48 18.74 -0.15
CA ARG A 144 39.40 18.11 0.60
C ARG A 144 39.32 16.64 0.25
N VAL A 145 39.32 15.79 1.27
CA VAL A 145 39.27 14.33 1.12
C VAL A 145 38.05 13.84 1.90
N THR A 146 37.07 13.25 1.21
CA THR A 146 35.93 12.62 1.88
C THR A 146 36.41 11.55 2.84
N GLN A 147 35.83 11.54 4.04
CA GLN A 147 36.05 10.54 5.06
C GLN A 147 34.72 9.83 5.36
N PRO A 148 34.75 8.58 5.86
CA PRO A 148 33.54 7.88 6.28
C PRO A 148 33.07 8.35 7.66
N ASP A 149 33.94 9.02 8.44
CA ASP A 149 33.64 9.57 9.75
C ASP A 149 34.63 10.69 10.14
N ILE A 150 34.32 11.43 11.21
CA ILE A 150 35.32 12.25 11.93
C ILE A 150 36.09 11.42 12.96
N PRO A 151 37.31 11.83 13.36
CA PRO A 151 38.02 11.14 14.43
C PRO A 151 37.28 11.29 15.77
N GLN A 152 37.26 10.21 16.55
CA GLN A 152 36.94 10.29 17.97
C GLN A 152 38.13 10.87 18.73
N PHE A 153 37.90 11.36 19.95
CA PHE A 153 38.96 11.91 20.78
C PHE A 153 40.09 10.89 20.98
N GLY A 154 41.32 11.30 20.65
CA GLY A 154 42.52 10.47 20.74
C GLY A 154 42.76 9.53 19.53
N VAL A 155 41.89 9.53 18.51
CA VAL A 155 42.07 8.73 17.29
C VAL A 155 42.85 9.52 16.24
N ASN A 156 43.95 8.95 15.76
CA ASN A 156 44.87 9.64 14.83
C ASN A 156 44.56 9.40 13.35
N LYS A 157 43.96 8.25 13.01
CA LYS A 157 43.57 7.88 11.65
C LYS A 157 42.20 7.22 11.69
N VAL A 158 41.28 7.71 10.86
CA VAL A 158 39.95 7.13 10.65
C VAL A 158 40.08 5.97 9.67
N ALA A 159 39.39 4.87 9.95
CA ALA A 159 39.24 3.74 9.05
C ALA A 159 38.48 4.16 7.78
N ASN A 160 38.54 3.35 6.73
CA ASN A 160 37.88 3.66 5.48
C ASN A 160 36.38 3.31 5.44
N TYR A 161 35.83 2.76 6.52
CA TYR A 161 34.41 2.45 6.75
C TYR A 161 34.01 2.77 8.19
N LYS A 162 32.71 2.93 8.44
CA LYS A 162 32.16 3.35 9.74
C LYS A 162 31.38 2.24 10.45
N TYR A 163 30.55 1.51 9.69
CA TYR A 163 29.61 0.54 10.23
C TYR A 163 30.13 -0.88 10.09
N VAL A 164 30.15 -1.63 11.18
CA VAL A 164 30.57 -3.04 11.19
C VAL A 164 29.57 -3.87 11.98
N TYR A 165 29.48 -5.16 11.66
CA TYR A 165 28.64 -6.09 12.41
C TYR A 165 29.17 -6.29 13.82
N ASP A 166 28.30 -6.19 14.83
CA ASP A 166 28.61 -6.44 16.24
C ASP A 166 29.76 -5.57 16.74
N ALA A 167 29.66 -4.27 16.47
CA ALA A 167 30.67 -3.28 16.82
C ALA A 167 30.83 -3.11 18.34
N GLU A 168 29.74 -3.22 19.10
CA GLU A 168 29.74 -3.12 20.56
C GLU A 168 30.57 -4.21 21.25
N SER A 169 30.68 -5.42 20.67
CA SER A 169 31.49 -6.50 21.25
C SER A 169 33.00 -6.34 21.01
N LEU A 170 33.39 -5.43 20.12
CA LEU A 170 34.78 -5.20 19.77
C LEU A 170 35.53 -4.49 20.88
N LYS A 171 36.67 -5.07 21.29
CA LYS A 171 37.57 -4.44 22.26
C LYS A 171 38.12 -3.13 21.70
N THR A 172 37.81 -2.02 22.35
CA THR A 172 38.39 -0.72 22.01
C THR A 172 39.85 -0.66 22.50
N ALA A 173 40.78 -0.39 21.58
CA ALA A 173 42.18 -0.14 21.93
C ALA A 173 42.46 1.36 21.95
N THR A 174 43.29 1.82 22.90
CA THR A 174 43.66 3.23 23.02
C THR A 174 44.26 3.74 21.72
N GLY A 175 43.73 4.85 21.20
CA GLY A 175 44.18 5.46 19.95
C GLY A 175 43.66 4.83 18.66
N LYS A 176 42.83 3.77 18.74
CA LYS A 176 42.11 3.21 17.59
C LYS A 176 40.66 3.67 17.57
N GLN A 177 40.10 3.81 16.38
CA GLN A 177 38.69 4.12 16.18
C GLN A 177 37.80 3.01 16.77
N LYS A 178 36.75 3.42 17.47
CA LYS A 178 35.61 2.58 17.80
C LYS A 178 34.63 2.63 16.62
N PHE A 179 34.24 1.47 16.13
CA PHE A 179 33.23 1.36 15.07
C PHE A 179 31.81 1.48 15.64
N PHE A 180 30.84 1.67 14.76
CA PHE A 180 29.43 1.81 15.11
C PHE A 180 28.63 0.63 14.56
N ASP A 181 27.65 0.17 15.35
CA ASP A 181 26.58 -0.69 14.86
C ASP A 181 25.54 0.14 14.09
N LEU A 182 24.69 -0.53 13.33
CA LEU A 182 23.52 0.07 12.70
C LEU A 182 22.49 0.48 13.77
N GLN A 183 21.80 1.59 13.55
CA GLN A 183 20.90 2.20 14.53
C GLN A 183 19.45 1.79 14.31
N VAL A 184 18.80 1.32 15.38
CA VAL A 184 17.34 1.20 15.42
C VAL A 184 16.73 2.59 15.56
N ILE A 185 15.79 2.92 14.67
CA ILE A 185 15.18 4.25 14.62
C ILE A 185 13.65 4.20 14.73
N GLU A 186 13.06 5.32 15.14
CA GLU A 186 11.61 5.47 15.26
C GLU A 186 10.94 5.57 13.89
N GLN A 187 9.66 5.18 13.83
CA GLN A 187 8.85 5.21 12.60
C GLN A 187 8.94 6.56 11.86
N SER A 188 8.81 7.67 12.58
CA SER A 188 8.78 9.00 11.98
C SER A 188 10.10 9.38 11.31
N GLU A 189 11.23 8.97 11.89
CA GLU A 189 12.54 9.22 11.29
C GLU A 189 12.72 8.37 10.04
N LEU A 190 12.31 7.10 10.09
CA LEU A 190 12.39 6.20 8.96
C LEU A 190 11.54 6.68 7.77
N THR A 191 10.32 7.17 8.02
CA THR A 191 9.48 7.80 7.00
C THR A 191 10.17 9.02 6.38
N ARG A 192 10.81 9.86 7.20
CA ARG A 192 11.57 11.02 6.69
C ARG A 192 12.74 10.60 5.81
N ARG A 193 13.50 9.57 6.20
CA ARG A 193 14.63 9.05 5.41
C ARG A 193 14.20 8.48 4.07
N PHE A 194 13.13 7.68 4.02
CA PHE A 194 12.57 7.21 2.74
C PHE A 194 12.13 8.35 1.85
N LYS A 195 11.43 9.35 2.41
CA LYS A 195 11.00 10.53 1.68
C LYS A 195 12.19 11.34 1.13
N GLN A 196 13.19 11.64 1.96
CA GLN A 196 14.37 12.40 1.52
C GLN A 196 15.19 11.65 0.46
N ALA A 197 15.34 10.33 0.61
CA ALA A 197 16.00 9.51 -0.39
C ALA A 197 15.25 9.50 -1.73
N HIS A 198 13.91 9.40 -1.70
CA HIS A 198 13.06 9.49 -2.89
C HIS A 198 13.14 10.87 -3.55
N ASP A 199 12.97 11.94 -2.77
CA ASP A 199 13.03 13.32 -3.22
C ASP A 199 14.39 13.61 -3.87
N ALA A 200 15.49 13.08 -3.33
CA ALA A 200 16.83 13.23 -3.88
C ALA A 200 17.02 12.52 -5.24
N LEU A 201 16.34 11.39 -5.48
CA LEU A 201 16.37 10.68 -6.77
C LEU A 201 15.57 11.41 -7.87
N TRP A 202 14.42 11.99 -7.47
CA TRP A 202 13.52 12.74 -8.32
C TRP A 202 14.00 14.17 -8.63
N ALA A 203 14.71 14.80 -7.69
CA ALA A 203 15.17 16.18 -7.80
C ALA A 203 15.90 16.47 -9.13
N GLY A 204 15.58 17.62 -9.73
CA GLY A 204 16.15 18.04 -11.01
C GLY A 204 15.49 17.43 -12.26
N GLY A 205 14.38 16.69 -12.13
CA GLY A 205 13.56 16.22 -13.25
C GLY A 205 14.20 15.10 -14.10
N GLN A 206 15.23 14.44 -13.58
CA GLN A 206 15.97 13.41 -14.30
C GLN A 206 15.29 12.04 -14.29
N LEU A 207 14.46 11.76 -13.29
CA LEU A 207 13.63 10.55 -13.19
C LEU A 207 12.19 10.98 -12.97
N ASN A 208 11.25 10.24 -13.55
CA ASN A 208 9.86 10.42 -13.14
C ASN A 208 9.66 9.87 -11.71
N PRO A 209 8.66 10.36 -10.94
CA PRO A 209 8.46 9.92 -9.56
C PRO A 209 8.33 8.40 -9.39
N SER A 210 7.76 7.71 -10.38
CA SER A 210 7.61 6.25 -10.42
C SER A 210 8.94 5.52 -10.47
N GLU A 211 9.81 5.93 -11.37
CA GLU A 211 11.14 5.36 -11.53
C GLU A 211 11.98 5.65 -10.29
N ALA A 212 11.88 6.85 -9.72
CA ALA A 212 12.57 7.17 -8.47
C ALA A 212 12.12 6.26 -7.32
N PHE A 213 10.82 5.95 -7.23
CA PHE A 213 10.29 5.00 -6.25
C PHE A 213 10.79 3.58 -6.50
N ASP A 214 10.69 3.08 -7.74
CA ASP A 214 11.15 1.74 -8.12
C ASP A 214 12.65 1.53 -7.85
N GLU A 215 13.47 2.55 -8.12
CA GLU A 215 14.91 2.49 -7.84
C GLU A 215 15.23 2.60 -6.34
N LEU A 216 14.45 3.37 -5.56
CA LEU A 216 14.59 3.40 -4.10
C LEU A 216 14.23 2.04 -3.48
N ASP A 217 13.13 1.43 -3.92
CA ASP A 217 12.68 0.12 -3.44
C ASP A 217 13.75 -0.96 -3.67
N LYS A 218 14.44 -0.95 -4.83
CA LYS A 218 15.58 -1.84 -5.09
C LYS A 218 16.72 -1.64 -4.11
N LEU A 219 17.03 -0.41 -3.73
CA LEU A 219 18.09 -0.12 -2.76
C LEU A 219 17.70 -0.49 -1.33
N ILE A 220 16.43 -0.28 -0.95
CA ILE A 220 15.89 -0.78 0.32
C ILE A 220 16.00 -2.31 0.37
N PHE A 221 15.65 -3.00 -0.72
CA PHE A 221 15.81 -4.44 -0.84
C PHE A 221 17.27 -4.88 -0.67
N CYS A 222 18.22 -4.22 -1.34
CA CYS A 222 19.66 -4.50 -1.17
C CYS A 222 20.11 -4.33 0.28
N LYS A 223 19.62 -3.28 0.95
CA LYS A 223 19.93 -3.01 2.36
C LYS A 223 19.42 -4.10 3.29
N ILE A 224 18.16 -4.51 3.15
CA ILE A 224 17.58 -5.61 3.93
C ILE A 224 18.39 -6.89 3.71
N TRP A 225 18.84 -7.13 2.49
CA TRP A 225 19.66 -8.30 2.17
C TRP A 225 21.06 -8.24 2.77
N ASP A 226 21.69 -7.06 2.72
CA ASP A 226 22.95 -6.80 3.40
C ASP A 226 22.76 -7.11 4.89
N GLU A 227 21.79 -6.53 5.58
CA GLU A 227 21.58 -6.75 7.01
C GLU A 227 21.34 -8.21 7.42
N ARG A 228 20.68 -9.02 6.57
CA ARG A 228 20.40 -10.45 6.83
C ARG A 228 21.59 -11.39 6.56
N LYS A 229 22.66 -10.92 5.92
CA LYS A 229 23.82 -11.75 5.58
C LYS A 229 24.62 -12.09 6.84
N ASP A 230 24.97 -13.37 6.97
CA ASP A 230 25.85 -13.84 8.05
C ASP A 230 27.21 -13.14 7.98
N ARG A 231 27.63 -12.54 9.09
CA ARG A 231 28.93 -11.84 9.21
C ARG A 231 29.64 -12.21 10.49
N LEU A 232 30.96 -12.15 10.44
CA LEU A 232 31.81 -12.20 11.63
C LEU A 232 31.88 -10.80 12.26
N SER A 233 31.96 -10.72 13.59
CA SER A 233 32.08 -9.45 14.32
C SER A 233 33.26 -8.61 13.80
N GLY A 234 33.03 -7.32 13.58
CA GLY A 234 33.99 -6.37 13.02
C GLY A 234 34.12 -6.38 11.50
N LYS A 235 33.35 -7.20 10.77
CA LYS A 235 33.27 -7.09 9.30
C LYS A 235 32.34 -5.94 8.89
N PRO A 236 32.72 -5.14 7.88
CA PRO A 236 31.89 -4.04 7.41
C PRO A 236 30.64 -4.53 6.70
N TYR A 237 29.57 -3.74 6.78
CA TYR A 237 28.40 -3.85 5.92
C TYR A 237 28.74 -3.45 4.48
N ASP A 238 28.16 -4.13 3.48
CA ASP A 238 28.42 -3.82 2.07
C ASP A 238 27.62 -2.58 1.61
N PHE A 239 26.45 -2.36 2.21
CA PHE A 239 25.58 -1.19 2.02
C PHE A 239 26.08 0.02 2.84
N GLN A 240 27.28 0.47 2.55
CA GLN A 240 27.81 1.71 3.12
C GLN A 240 28.83 2.37 2.20
N ILE A 241 29.10 3.65 2.46
CA ILE A 241 30.17 4.37 1.79
C ILE A 241 31.52 3.92 2.37
N ILE A 242 32.38 3.35 1.52
CA ILE A 242 33.76 2.98 1.85
C ILE A 242 34.70 3.86 1.03
N THR A 243 35.62 4.53 1.71
CA THR A 243 36.56 5.48 1.10
C THR A 243 37.87 4.83 0.67
N LYS A 244 38.66 5.54 -0.13
CA LYS A 244 40.02 5.14 -0.51
C LYS A 244 41.06 6.07 0.10
N ASP A 245 42.24 5.55 0.39
CA ASP A 245 43.36 6.37 0.84
C ASP A 245 43.77 7.37 -0.26
N ALA A 246 43.97 8.63 0.15
CA ALA A 246 44.40 9.68 -0.76
C ALA A 246 45.83 9.50 -1.28
N GLU A 247 46.63 8.64 -0.63
CA GLU A 247 47.98 8.27 -1.08
C GLU A 247 47.92 7.44 -2.38
N ASP A 248 47.02 6.46 -2.43
CA ASP A 248 46.82 5.61 -3.61
C ASP A 248 46.08 6.34 -4.74
N TYR A 249 45.19 7.27 -4.38
CA TYR A 249 44.40 8.06 -5.34
C TYR A 249 44.48 9.57 -5.02
N PRO A 250 45.56 10.27 -5.45
CA PRO A 250 45.76 11.68 -5.12
C PRO A 250 44.69 12.63 -5.69
N ASP A 251 44.20 12.34 -6.91
CA ASP A 251 43.14 13.12 -7.56
C ASP A 251 41.79 12.85 -6.89
N ALA A 252 41.23 13.87 -6.23
CA ALA A 252 39.99 13.75 -5.48
C ALA A 252 38.77 13.37 -6.34
N SER A 253 38.72 13.85 -7.58
CA SER A 253 37.63 13.54 -8.51
C SER A 253 37.70 12.07 -8.94
N LYS A 254 38.89 11.61 -9.36
CA LYS A 254 39.11 10.21 -9.74
C LYS A 254 38.89 9.26 -8.56
N ARG A 255 39.34 9.65 -7.36
CA ARG A 255 39.11 8.87 -6.14
C ARG A 255 37.61 8.71 -5.86
N ARG A 256 36.84 9.80 -5.88
CA ARG A 256 35.39 9.77 -5.68
C ARG A 256 34.69 8.91 -6.75
N GLN A 257 35.09 9.00 -8.01
CA GLN A 257 34.58 8.16 -9.09
C GLN A 257 34.85 6.67 -8.82
N GLN A 258 36.06 6.32 -8.38
CA GLN A 258 36.42 4.94 -8.06
C GLN A 258 35.64 4.42 -6.84
N GLU A 259 35.51 5.21 -5.77
CA GLU A 259 34.68 4.86 -4.61
C GLU A 259 33.22 4.62 -5.01
N ASN A 260 32.66 5.50 -5.85
CA ASN A 260 31.29 5.35 -6.35
C ASN A 260 31.15 4.08 -7.19
N LYS A 261 32.14 3.77 -8.04
CA LYS A 261 32.15 2.55 -8.86
C LYS A 261 32.18 1.29 -7.99
N GLU A 262 33.03 1.24 -6.97
CA GLU A 262 33.11 0.09 -6.07
C GLU A 262 31.84 -0.06 -5.21
N LEU A 263 31.25 1.07 -4.77
CA LEU A 263 29.94 1.04 -4.12
C LEU A 263 28.87 0.47 -5.06
N TYR A 264 28.82 0.94 -6.31
CA TYR A 264 27.90 0.43 -7.32
C TYR A 264 28.07 -1.09 -7.51
N GLU A 265 29.30 -1.58 -7.65
CA GLU A 265 29.60 -3.01 -7.78
C GLU A 265 29.10 -3.81 -6.56
N ARG A 266 29.34 -3.33 -5.33
CA ARG A 266 28.81 -3.99 -4.11
C ARG A 266 27.29 -4.03 -4.08
N ILE A 267 26.62 -2.92 -4.43
CA ILE A 267 25.16 -2.86 -4.48
C ILE A 267 24.60 -3.81 -5.54
N ILE A 268 25.22 -3.91 -6.71
CA ILE A 268 24.80 -4.87 -7.74
C ILE A 268 24.97 -6.31 -7.26
N ILE A 269 26.04 -6.64 -6.54
CA ILE A 269 26.22 -7.97 -5.95
C ILE A 269 25.09 -8.28 -4.96
N LEU A 270 24.80 -7.36 -4.03
CA LEU A 270 23.68 -7.52 -3.08
C LEU A 270 22.34 -7.70 -3.80
N TYR A 271 22.13 -6.93 -4.86
CA TYR A 271 20.93 -7.00 -5.68
C TYR A 271 20.76 -8.36 -6.36
N GLU A 272 21.82 -8.89 -6.98
CA GLU A 272 21.80 -10.19 -7.64
C GLU A 272 21.70 -11.36 -6.63
N GLU A 273 22.33 -11.24 -5.46
CA GLU A 273 22.14 -12.17 -4.33
C GLU A 273 20.65 -12.23 -3.93
N GLY A 274 19.98 -11.08 -3.84
CA GLY A 274 18.56 -10.99 -3.53
C GLY A 274 17.68 -11.54 -4.66
N ARG A 275 17.93 -11.14 -5.92
CA ARG A 275 17.20 -11.64 -7.09
C ARG A 275 17.30 -13.14 -7.30
N THR A 276 18.43 -13.74 -6.92
CA THR A 276 18.61 -15.20 -7.03
C THR A 276 17.70 -15.95 -6.06
N LYS A 277 17.48 -15.41 -4.85
CA LYS A 277 16.55 -16.03 -3.90
C LYS A 277 15.09 -15.67 -4.21
N ASP A 278 14.84 -14.44 -4.66
CA ASP A 278 13.51 -13.89 -4.89
C ASP A 278 13.37 -13.25 -6.29
N PRO A 279 13.38 -14.04 -7.38
CA PRO A 279 13.40 -13.53 -8.76
C PRO A 279 12.12 -12.82 -9.18
N GLU A 280 11.04 -12.98 -8.41
CA GLU A 280 9.75 -12.38 -8.70
C GLU A 280 9.58 -10.96 -8.15
N VAL A 281 10.45 -10.51 -7.23
CA VAL A 281 10.34 -9.16 -6.63
C VAL A 281 10.86 -8.12 -7.61
N PHE A 282 12.04 -8.34 -8.19
CA PHE A 282 12.56 -7.46 -9.22
C PHE A 282 13.10 -8.25 -10.42
N ARG A 283 12.59 -7.90 -11.61
CA ARG A 283 13.01 -8.49 -12.89
C ARG A 283 14.05 -7.64 -13.62
N ASP A 284 14.02 -6.34 -13.40
CA ASP A 284 14.89 -5.36 -14.06
C ASP A 284 16.20 -5.16 -13.32
N ASN A 285 17.19 -4.54 -13.97
CA ASN A 285 18.41 -4.10 -13.32
C ASN A 285 18.22 -2.72 -12.63
N ILE A 286 19.14 -2.38 -11.71
CA ILE A 286 19.27 -1.03 -11.16
C ILE A 286 19.74 -0.08 -12.27
N ARG A 287 19.03 1.04 -12.45
CA ARG A 287 19.26 2.01 -13.53
C ARG A 287 19.89 3.32 -13.03
N LEU A 288 20.16 3.40 -11.73
CA LEU A 288 20.80 4.56 -11.12
C LEU A 288 22.28 4.69 -11.50
N THR A 289 22.75 5.93 -11.59
CA THR A 289 24.19 6.21 -11.69
C THR A 289 24.87 5.95 -10.34
N PRO A 290 26.19 5.67 -10.33
CA PRO A 290 26.95 5.49 -9.08
C PRO A 290 26.81 6.65 -8.09
N GLU A 291 26.67 7.89 -8.58
CA GLU A 291 26.46 9.09 -7.75
C GLU A 291 25.11 9.05 -7.04
N LYS A 292 24.03 8.67 -7.75
CA LYS A 292 22.69 8.57 -7.17
C LYS A 292 22.60 7.46 -6.13
N ILE A 293 23.22 6.30 -6.41
CA ILE A 293 23.32 5.22 -5.42
C ILE A 293 24.01 5.73 -4.16
N ARG A 294 25.12 6.46 -4.29
CA ARG A 294 25.81 7.03 -3.14
C ARG A 294 24.93 7.99 -2.33
N THR A 295 24.13 8.83 -2.98
CA THR A 295 23.20 9.74 -2.30
C THR A 295 22.19 8.95 -1.46
N VAL A 296 21.55 7.91 -2.03
CA VAL A 296 20.58 7.09 -1.29
C VAL A 296 21.23 6.30 -0.16
N VAL A 297 22.40 5.69 -0.41
CA VAL A 297 23.18 5.00 0.63
C VAL A 297 23.52 5.97 1.77
N GLY A 298 23.79 7.24 1.45
CA GLY A 298 24.03 8.29 2.45
C GLY A 298 22.89 8.50 3.45
N TYR A 299 21.64 8.29 3.05
CA TYR A 299 20.45 8.40 3.91
C TYR A 299 20.11 7.12 4.69
N LEU A 300 20.63 5.96 4.24
CA LEU A 300 20.18 4.65 4.70
C LEU A 300 21.29 3.77 5.31
N GLN A 301 22.58 4.11 5.16
CA GLN A 301 23.68 3.23 5.58
C GLN A 301 23.81 3.01 7.08
N ASP A 302 23.32 3.95 7.90
CA ASP A 302 23.49 3.98 9.36
C ASP A 302 22.33 3.35 10.13
N ILE A 303 21.19 3.13 9.49
CA ILE A 303 19.98 2.57 10.14
C ILE A 303 19.98 1.05 10.06
N ASN A 304 19.28 0.37 10.98
CA ASN A 304 19.05 -1.07 10.95
C ASN A 304 17.59 -1.34 10.60
N LEU A 305 17.27 -1.76 9.37
CA LEU A 305 15.89 -2.09 8.99
C LEU A 305 15.43 -3.44 9.58
N GLY A 306 16.34 -4.38 9.83
CA GLY A 306 16.04 -5.68 10.39
C GLY A 306 15.58 -5.62 11.85
N GLU A 307 16.36 -4.95 12.69
CA GLU A 307 16.12 -4.82 14.14
C GLU A 307 15.18 -3.66 14.50
N THR A 308 14.93 -2.72 13.59
CA THR A 308 13.88 -1.73 13.80
C THR A 308 12.55 -2.44 13.99
N ASP A 309 11.81 -2.01 15.02
CA ASP A 309 10.53 -2.58 15.40
C ASP A 309 9.63 -2.79 14.17
N LEU A 310 9.05 -3.99 14.07
CA LEU A 310 8.34 -4.41 12.87
C LEU A 310 7.18 -3.48 12.55
N ASP A 311 6.47 -3.02 13.59
CA ASP A 311 5.38 -2.08 13.39
C ASP A 311 5.90 -0.70 12.99
N ALA A 312 7.06 -0.27 13.49
CA ALA A 312 7.70 0.98 13.11
C ALA A 312 8.14 0.97 11.63
N LYS A 313 8.87 -0.06 11.17
CA LYS A 313 9.31 -0.16 9.76
C LYS A 313 8.14 -0.32 8.80
N GLY A 314 7.17 -1.12 9.19
CA GLY A 314 5.94 -1.35 8.43
C GLY A 314 5.13 -0.08 8.20
N ARG A 315 4.74 0.59 9.30
CA ARG A 315 3.98 1.85 9.20
C ARG A 315 4.76 2.96 8.49
N ALA A 316 6.09 2.98 8.63
CA ALA A 316 6.92 3.98 7.97
C ALA A 316 6.89 3.83 6.45
N PHE A 317 7.05 2.60 5.96
CA PHE A 317 6.96 2.28 4.54
C PHE A 317 5.56 2.50 3.98
N GLU A 318 4.50 2.08 4.69
CA GLU A 318 3.12 2.37 4.27
C GLU A 318 2.84 3.88 4.19
N THR A 319 3.29 4.67 5.17
CA THR A 319 3.08 6.13 5.16
C THR A 319 3.75 6.75 3.94
N PHE A 320 4.96 6.28 3.63
CA PHE A 320 5.69 6.68 2.42
C PHE A 320 4.92 6.28 1.15
N MET A 321 4.50 5.02 1.01
CA MET A 321 3.69 4.53 -0.11
C MET A 321 2.39 5.33 -0.28
N ASP A 322 1.62 5.50 0.79
CA ASP A 322 0.34 6.21 0.79
C ASP A 322 0.50 7.65 0.30
N SER A 323 1.60 8.32 0.65
CA SER A 323 1.90 9.68 0.19
C SER A 323 2.28 9.71 -1.29
N PHE A 324 3.04 8.72 -1.75
CA PHE A 324 3.52 8.59 -3.11
C PHE A 324 2.38 8.32 -4.11
N PHE A 325 1.55 7.31 -3.82
CA PHE A 325 0.50 6.87 -4.73
C PHE A 325 -0.70 7.83 -4.80
N ARG A 326 -1.06 8.49 -3.68
CA ARG A 326 -2.10 9.53 -3.67
C ARG A 326 -1.70 10.77 -4.47
N GLY A 327 -0.44 11.17 -4.40
CA GLY A 327 0.04 12.39 -5.06
C GLY A 327 0.30 12.18 -6.55
N ASN A 328 1.30 11.37 -6.89
CA ASN A 328 1.90 11.35 -8.23
C ASN A 328 1.29 10.31 -9.18
N PHE A 329 0.54 9.34 -8.66
CA PHE A 329 0.04 8.19 -9.43
C PHE A 329 -1.46 8.20 -9.69
N GLY A 330 -2.22 9.07 -9.00
CA GLY A 330 -3.68 9.11 -9.11
C GLY A 330 -4.36 7.79 -8.74
N GLN A 331 -3.69 6.94 -7.97
CA GLN A 331 -4.22 5.67 -7.49
C GLN A 331 -4.64 5.79 -6.04
N TYR A 332 -5.76 5.14 -5.74
CA TYR A 332 -6.51 5.36 -4.53
C TYR A 332 -6.65 4.05 -3.77
N PHE A 333 -5.92 3.94 -2.66
CA PHE A 333 -5.96 2.76 -1.82
C PHE A 333 -7.19 2.73 -0.94
N THR A 334 -7.58 1.53 -0.53
CA THR A 334 -8.63 1.34 0.48
C THR A 334 -8.20 2.01 1.79
N PRO A 335 -9.00 2.91 2.36
CA PRO A 335 -8.72 3.56 3.64
C PRO A 335 -8.51 2.55 4.78
N ARG A 336 -7.55 2.83 5.67
CA ARG A 336 -7.12 1.91 6.74
C ARG A 336 -8.25 1.47 7.66
N GLN A 337 -9.18 2.36 7.98
CA GLN A 337 -10.33 2.07 8.83
C GLN A 337 -11.26 1.02 8.18
N ILE A 338 -11.43 1.06 6.86
CA ILE A 338 -12.21 0.09 6.10
C ILE A 338 -11.45 -1.24 5.99
N VAL A 339 -10.13 -1.18 5.73
CA VAL A 339 -9.27 -2.38 5.69
C VAL A 339 -9.31 -3.13 7.01
N LYS A 340 -9.14 -2.41 8.12
CA LYS A 340 -9.23 -2.94 9.48
C LYS A 340 -10.60 -3.57 9.74
N PHE A 341 -11.66 -2.82 9.48
CA PHE A 341 -13.04 -3.28 9.66
C PHE A 341 -13.33 -4.59 8.92
N ALA A 342 -13.06 -4.64 7.62
CA ALA A 342 -13.36 -5.82 6.81
C ALA A 342 -12.54 -7.05 7.22
N THR A 343 -11.31 -6.85 7.70
CA THR A 343 -10.42 -7.95 8.12
C THR A 343 -10.77 -8.45 9.51
N ASP A 344 -11.07 -7.55 10.44
CA ASP A 344 -11.35 -7.88 11.84
C ASP A 344 -12.60 -8.73 12.00
N VAL A 345 -13.62 -8.54 11.18
CA VAL A 345 -14.88 -9.27 11.32
C VAL A 345 -14.84 -10.70 10.79
N LEU A 346 -13.92 -11.01 9.87
CA LEU A 346 -13.84 -12.35 9.27
C LEU A 346 -13.16 -13.36 10.20
N PRO A 347 -13.57 -14.64 10.23
CA PRO A 347 -12.99 -15.65 11.11
C PRO A 347 -11.65 -16.21 10.58
N ILE A 348 -10.65 -15.34 10.40
CA ILE A 348 -9.31 -15.70 9.89
C ILE A 348 -8.46 -16.28 11.03
N THR A 349 -7.81 -17.40 10.78
CA THR A 349 -6.86 -18.07 11.68
C THR A 349 -5.52 -18.32 10.98
N ASN A 350 -4.49 -18.77 11.70
CA ASN A 350 -3.18 -19.12 11.12
C ASN A 350 -3.23 -20.27 10.09
N GLU A 351 -4.32 -21.05 10.07
CA GLU A 351 -4.55 -22.14 9.11
C GLU A 351 -5.40 -21.72 7.90
N SER A 352 -6.00 -20.53 7.95
CA SER A 352 -6.90 -20.04 6.90
C SER A 352 -6.12 -19.61 5.67
N ARG A 353 -6.49 -20.07 4.47
CA ARG A 353 -5.96 -19.53 3.22
C ARG A 353 -6.68 -18.23 2.85
N VAL A 354 -5.97 -17.12 2.83
CA VAL A 354 -6.49 -15.77 2.58
C VAL A 354 -6.01 -15.25 1.24
N LEU A 355 -6.93 -14.70 0.44
CA LEU A 355 -6.62 -14.11 -0.86
C LEU A 355 -7.17 -12.68 -0.97
N ASP A 356 -6.37 -11.79 -1.55
CA ASP A 356 -6.84 -10.54 -2.14
C ASP A 356 -6.63 -10.57 -3.66
N THR A 357 -7.74 -10.56 -4.41
CA THR A 357 -7.72 -10.67 -5.88
C THR A 357 -7.27 -9.40 -6.61
N SER A 358 -7.14 -8.28 -5.89
CA SER A 358 -6.72 -6.97 -6.41
C SER A 358 -6.00 -6.21 -5.30
N CYS A 359 -4.83 -6.70 -4.91
CA CYS A 359 -4.24 -6.38 -3.61
C CYS A 359 -3.65 -4.97 -3.50
N GLY A 360 -3.44 -4.25 -4.61
CA GLY A 360 -2.77 -2.97 -4.57
C GLY A 360 -1.41 -3.11 -3.87
N SER A 361 -1.12 -2.21 -2.93
CA SER A 361 0.09 -2.22 -2.08
C SER A 361 0.08 -3.26 -0.94
N GLY A 362 -0.92 -4.15 -0.90
CA GLY A 362 -0.98 -5.26 0.07
C GLY A 362 -1.67 -4.94 1.40
N GLY A 363 -2.44 -3.84 1.48
CA GLY A 363 -3.08 -3.41 2.74
C GLY A 363 -3.94 -4.49 3.41
N PHE A 364 -4.83 -5.16 2.68
CA PHE A 364 -5.65 -6.24 3.25
C PHE A 364 -4.80 -7.45 3.70
N LEU A 365 -3.77 -7.81 2.95
CA LEU A 365 -2.87 -8.92 3.29
C LEU A 365 -2.13 -8.63 4.61
N LEU A 366 -1.64 -7.40 4.75
CA LEU A 366 -0.96 -6.98 5.96
C LEU A 366 -1.89 -6.96 7.19
N TYR A 367 -3.12 -6.49 7.05
CA TYR A 367 -4.06 -6.52 8.16
C TYR A 367 -4.46 -7.96 8.54
N ALA A 368 -4.54 -8.87 7.55
CA ALA A 368 -4.76 -10.28 7.83
C ALA A 368 -3.57 -10.89 8.59
N LEU A 369 -2.33 -10.53 8.22
CA LEU A 369 -1.12 -10.90 8.95
C LEU A 369 -1.14 -10.36 10.38
N ASN A 370 -1.45 -9.08 10.56
CA ASN A 370 -1.50 -8.43 11.87
C ASN A 370 -2.54 -9.08 12.79
N LYS A 371 -3.69 -9.45 12.25
CA LYS A 371 -4.70 -10.21 13.00
C LYS A 371 -4.18 -11.55 13.49
N VAL A 372 -3.45 -12.30 12.66
CA VAL A 372 -2.84 -13.57 13.09
C VAL A 372 -1.70 -13.35 14.09
N ARG A 373 -0.97 -12.24 14.00
CA ARG A 373 0.02 -11.85 15.02
C ARG A 373 -0.63 -11.53 16.36
N GLU A 374 -1.76 -10.83 16.37
CA GLU A 374 -2.52 -10.57 17.60
C GLU A 374 -3.01 -11.88 18.23
N GLN A 375 -3.45 -12.85 17.42
CA GLN A 375 -3.76 -14.20 17.91
C GLN A 375 -2.51 -14.88 18.50
N ALA A 376 -1.36 -14.78 17.84
CA ALA A 376 -0.10 -15.30 18.36
C ALA A 376 0.28 -14.64 19.70
N ASN A 377 0.09 -13.32 19.83
CA ASN A 377 0.32 -12.56 21.07
C ASN A 377 -0.57 -13.07 22.21
N ALA A 378 -1.85 -13.35 21.92
CA ALA A 378 -2.79 -13.88 22.90
C ALA A 378 -2.45 -15.31 23.33
N ILE A 379 -2.00 -16.16 22.40
CA ILE A 379 -1.63 -17.56 22.68
C ILE A 379 -0.27 -17.65 23.39
N TYR A 380 0.67 -16.77 23.05
CA TYR A 380 2.04 -16.73 23.56
C TYR A 380 2.37 -15.38 24.22
N PRO A 381 1.75 -15.05 25.37
CA PRO A 381 1.87 -13.72 25.99
C PRO A 381 3.29 -13.40 26.46
N ASN A 382 4.11 -14.41 26.76
CA ASN A 382 5.48 -14.23 27.24
C ASN A 382 6.54 -14.38 26.14
N HIS A 383 6.16 -14.33 24.85
CA HIS A 383 7.08 -14.51 23.71
C HIS A 383 8.29 -13.57 23.70
N LYS A 384 8.23 -12.41 24.38
CA LYS A 384 9.35 -11.47 24.50
C LYS A 384 10.44 -11.92 25.49
N ASN A 385 10.08 -12.71 26.50
CA ASN A 385 10.98 -13.08 27.61
C ASN A 385 11.26 -14.60 27.68
N ASP A 386 10.42 -15.43 27.05
CA ASP A 386 10.56 -16.88 27.03
C ASP A 386 10.92 -17.37 25.63
N ILE A 387 12.10 -17.98 25.49
CA ILE A 387 12.64 -18.46 24.20
C ILE A 387 11.71 -19.50 23.53
N LYS A 388 11.07 -20.38 24.31
CA LYS A 388 10.19 -21.41 23.75
C LYS A 388 8.91 -20.80 23.21
N GLN A 389 8.32 -19.84 23.92
CA GLN A 389 7.17 -19.08 23.44
C GLN A 389 7.54 -18.20 22.24
N SER A 390 8.72 -17.58 22.24
CA SER A 390 9.23 -16.78 21.12
C SER A 390 9.27 -17.58 19.82
N GLN A 391 9.86 -18.78 19.84
CA GLN A 391 9.93 -19.65 18.66
C GLN A 391 8.56 -20.11 18.17
N LYS A 392 7.64 -20.44 19.08
CA LYS A 392 6.27 -20.84 18.71
C LYS A 392 5.44 -19.69 18.18
N HIS A 393 5.58 -18.51 18.79
CA HIS A 393 4.95 -17.27 18.35
C HIS A 393 5.39 -16.93 16.93
N TYR A 394 6.71 -16.90 16.69
CA TYR A 394 7.27 -16.63 15.37
C TYR A 394 6.73 -17.60 14.32
N ARG A 395 6.83 -18.91 14.57
CA ARG A 395 6.30 -19.92 13.64
C ARG A 395 4.80 -19.79 13.39
N PHE A 396 4.01 -19.45 14.41
CA PHE A 396 2.56 -19.36 14.29
C PHE A 396 2.11 -18.33 13.25
N TRP A 397 2.68 -17.12 13.27
CA TRP A 397 2.34 -16.09 12.29
C TRP A 397 3.18 -16.19 11.01
N HIS A 398 4.44 -16.62 11.11
CA HIS A 398 5.34 -16.72 9.95
C HIS A 398 4.93 -17.85 8.99
N ASP A 399 4.49 -19.01 9.50
CA ASP A 399 3.98 -20.08 8.63
C ASP A 399 2.70 -19.63 7.90
N PHE A 400 1.85 -18.82 8.53
CA PHE A 400 0.67 -18.22 7.90
C PHE A 400 1.05 -17.24 6.79
N ALA A 401 1.98 -16.33 7.08
CA ALA A 401 2.55 -15.40 6.13
C ALA A 401 3.06 -16.10 4.85
N GLU A 402 4.00 -17.04 5.04
CA GLU A 402 4.70 -17.71 3.95
C GLU A 402 3.77 -18.60 3.09
N LYS A 403 2.79 -19.27 3.71
CA LYS A 403 2.05 -20.39 3.06
C LYS A 403 0.58 -20.11 2.82
N ASN A 404 -0.01 -19.13 3.51
CA ASN A 404 -1.47 -18.96 3.57
C ASN A 404 -1.97 -17.58 3.15
N LEU A 405 -1.10 -16.57 2.98
CA LEU A 405 -1.47 -15.27 2.40
C LEU A 405 -1.18 -15.23 0.89
N TYR A 406 -2.12 -14.70 0.10
CA TYR A 406 -2.04 -14.64 -1.36
C TYR A 406 -2.56 -13.31 -1.91
N GLY A 407 -1.87 -12.74 -2.89
CA GLY A 407 -2.26 -11.46 -3.50
C GLY A 407 -2.10 -11.46 -5.02
N ILE A 408 -3.03 -10.83 -5.73
CA ILE A 408 -2.92 -10.59 -7.17
C ILE A 408 -3.00 -9.10 -7.44
N GLU A 409 -2.04 -8.55 -8.18
CA GLU A 409 -2.05 -7.18 -8.65
C GLU A 409 -1.68 -7.13 -10.13
N ILE A 410 -2.43 -6.36 -10.93
CA ILE A 410 -2.22 -6.28 -12.38
C ILE A 410 -1.06 -5.35 -12.73
N ASN A 411 -0.84 -4.29 -11.94
CA ASN A 411 0.23 -3.34 -12.16
C ASN A 411 1.54 -3.83 -11.55
N GLU A 412 2.58 -3.93 -12.38
CA GLU A 412 3.87 -4.45 -11.94
C GLU A 412 4.51 -3.62 -10.83
N GLN A 413 4.54 -2.28 -10.93
CA GLN A 413 5.14 -1.41 -9.92
C GLN A 413 4.42 -1.52 -8.57
N ILE A 414 3.09 -1.60 -8.59
CA ILE A 414 2.30 -1.72 -7.35
C ILE A 414 2.44 -3.11 -6.74
N SER A 415 2.49 -4.15 -7.58
CA SER A 415 2.76 -5.51 -7.11
C SER A 415 4.16 -5.61 -6.46
N ARG A 416 5.15 -4.86 -6.94
CA ARG A 416 6.48 -4.76 -6.30
C ARG A 416 6.41 -4.04 -4.96
N ALA A 417 5.69 -2.93 -4.88
CA ALA A 417 5.45 -2.24 -3.62
C ALA A 417 4.76 -3.16 -2.60
N ALA A 418 3.79 -3.98 -3.01
CA ALA A 418 3.17 -4.98 -2.16
C ALA A 418 4.16 -6.05 -1.69
N LYS A 419 4.97 -6.63 -2.60
CA LYS A 419 6.02 -7.59 -2.22
C LYS A 419 7.01 -7.00 -1.23
N MET A 420 7.48 -5.77 -1.48
CA MET A 420 8.36 -5.03 -0.57
C MET A 420 7.69 -4.78 0.78
N ASN A 421 6.40 -4.42 0.78
CA ASN A 421 5.63 -4.26 2.01
C ASN A 421 5.60 -5.57 2.81
N MET A 422 5.38 -6.71 2.15
CA MET A 422 5.44 -8.03 2.80
C MET A 422 6.86 -8.39 3.28
N ILE A 423 7.91 -8.09 2.51
CA ILE A 423 9.32 -8.33 2.90
C ILE A 423 9.70 -7.55 4.16
N ILE A 424 9.33 -6.28 4.21
CA ILE A 424 9.61 -5.38 5.33
C ILE A 424 8.91 -5.88 6.60
N HIS A 425 7.74 -6.48 6.47
CA HIS A 425 7.01 -7.11 7.57
C HIS A 425 7.46 -8.56 7.83
N ASP A 426 8.61 -9.01 7.32
CA ASP A 426 9.15 -10.36 7.54
C ASP A 426 8.16 -11.50 7.22
N ASP A 427 7.30 -11.30 6.22
CA ASP A 427 6.29 -12.27 5.77
C ASP A 427 6.85 -13.25 4.72
N GLY A 428 7.85 -12.82 3.94
CA GLY A 428 8.48 -13.65 2.90
C GLY A 428 7.84 -13.53 1.52
N HIS A 429 6.78 -12.73 1.34
CA HIS A 429 6.18 -12.25 0.06
C HIS A 429 5.81 -13.33 -0.98
N THR A 430 5.89 -14.61 -0.63
CA THR A 430 6.04 -15.74 -1.56
C THR A 430 4.85 -15.95 -2.52
N ASN A 431 3.72 -15.29 -2.24
CA ASN A 431 2.46 -15.52 -2.92
C ASN A 431 1.78 -14.23 -3.43
N VAL A 432 2.52 -13.13 -3.55
CA VAL A 432 2.04 -11.92 -4.25
C VAL A 432 2.50 -12.00 -5.71
N ILE A 433 1.55 -12.00 -6.65
CA ILE A 433 1.84 -12.16 -8.08
C ILE A 433 1.41 -10.94 -8.90
N THR A 434 2.13 -10.71 -10.01
CA THR A 434 1.75 -9.73 -11.02
C THR A 434 0.94 -10.41 -12.13
N ALA A 435 -0.39 -10.30 -12.09
CA ALA A 435 -1.28 -10.90 -13.07
C ALA A 435 -2.64 -10.17 -13.13
N ASP A 436 -3.39 -10.37 -14.20
CA ASP A 436 -4.79 -9.96 -14.27
C ASP A 436 -5.63 -10.88 -13.36
N GLY A 437 -6.25 -10.33 -12.33
CA GLY A 437 -7.00 -11.08 -11.31
C GLY A 437 -8.22 -11.84 -11.84
N LEU A 438 -8.68 -11.53 -13.06
CA LEU A 438 -9.79 -12.22 -13.72
C LEU A 438 -9.35 -13.46 -14.53
N LEU A 439 -8.05 -13.75 -14.58
CA LEU A 439 -7.52 -14.95 -15.24
C LEU A 439 -7.91 -16.22 -14.48
N ASP A 440 -8.00 -17.33 -15.20
CA ASP A 440 -8.20 -18.64 -14.59
C ASP A 440 -6.92 -19.16 -13.89
N GLU A 441 -7.08 -20.17 -13.03
CA GLU A 441 -5.97 -20.77 -12.27
C GLU A 441 -4.84 -21.35 -13.15
N SER A 442 -5.14 -21.83 -14.35
CA SER A 442 -4.16 -22.42 -15.27
C SER A 442 -3.36 -21.33 -16.00
N ALA A 443 -4.01 -20.23 -16.37
CA ALA A 443 -3.36 -19.05 -16.93
C ALA A 443 -2.45 -18.39 -15.89
N ILE A 444 -2.92 -18.25 -14.64
CA ILE A 444 -2.11 -17.75 -13.52
C ILE A 444 -0.88 -18.65 -13.32
N GLU A 445 -1.06 -19.97 -13.23
CA GLU A 445 0.06 -20.91 -13.07
C GLU A 445 1.05 -20.83 -14.25
N SER A 446 0.57 -20.68 -15.49
CA SER A 446 1.42 -20.58 -16.68
C SER A 446 2.28 -19.31 -16.70
N ILE A 447 1.69 -18.16 -16.32
CA ILE A 447 2.35 -16.85 -16.36
C ILE A 447 3.31 -16.68 -15.18
N THR A 448 2.90 -17.12 -14.00
CA THR A 448 3.59 -16.83 -12.73
C THR A 448 4.41 -18.01 -12.23
N LYS A 449 4.15 -19.23 -12.70
CA LYS A 449 4.68 -20.49 -12.16
C LYS A 449 4.26 -20.77 -10.70
N ASN A 450 3.41 -19.92 -10.12
CA ASN A 450 2.85 -20.13 -8.80
C ASN A 450 1.65 -21.09 -8.88
N ARG A 451 1.70 -22.18 -8.11
CA ARG A 451 0.66 -23.22 -8.08
C ARG A 451 -0.37 -23.06 -6.96
N GLY A 452 -0.23 -22.03 -6.13
CA GLY A 452 -1.06 -21.82 -4.94
C GLY A 452 -2.43 -21.18 -5.24
N PHE A 453 -2.60 -20.55 -6.39
CA PHE A 453 -3.86 -19.94 -6.83
C PHE A 453 -4.81 -20.99 -7.42
N LYS A 454 -5.44 -21.78 -6.55
CA LYS A 454 -6.39 -22.83 -6.95
C LYS A 454 -7.84 -22.47 -6.63
N PHE A 455 -8.74 -22.80 -7.54
CA PHE A 455 -10.17 -22.69 -7.32
C PHE A 455 -10.63 -23.61 -6.19
N ASN A 456 -11.68 -23.19 -5.48
CA ASN A 456 -12.21 -23.87 -4.30
C ASN A 456 -11.18 -24.15 -3.18
N SER A 457 -10.14 -23.31 -3.03
CA SER A 457 -9.07 -23.55 -2.05
C SER A 457 -8.99 -22.51 -0.93
N PHE A 458 -9.58 -21.32 -1.10
CA PHE A 458 -9.43 -20.22 -0.15
C PHE A 458 -10.53 -20.19 0.91
N ASP A 459 -10.14 -19.98 2.17
CA ASP A 459 -11.03 -19.83 3.33
C ASP A 459 -11.70 -18.46 3.36
N CYS A 460 -10.92 -17.42 3.11
CA CYS A 460 -11.35 -16.04 3.18
C CYS A 460 -10.81 -15.27 1.97
N ILE A 461 -11.65 -14.43 1.38
CA ILE A 461 -11.22 -13.43 0.40
C ILE A 461 -11.61 -12.05 0.93
N ILE A 462 -10.65 -11.13 0.92
CA ILE A 462 -10.83 -9.74 1.35
C ILE A 462 -10.27 -8.88 0.24
N THR A 463 -11.10 -8.09 -0.42
CA THR A 463 -10.67 -7.42 -1.64
C THR A 463 -11.46 -6.14 -1.94
N ASN A 464 -10.80 -5.21 -2.64
CA ASN A 464 -11.42 -4.01 -3.20
C ASN A 464 -11.09 -3.92 -4.70
N PRO A 465 -11.93 -4.51 -5.57
CA PRO A 465 -11.70 -4.52 -7.00
C PRO A 465 -11.76 -3.12 -7.62
N PRO A 466 -11.11 -2.89 -8.78
CA PRO A 466 -11.19 -1.59 -9.46
C PRO A 466 -12.62 -1.30 -9.93
N PHE A 467 -13.10 -0.07 -9.67
CA PHE A 467 -14.45 0.38 -10.04
C PHE A 467 -14.50 1.03 -11.42
N GLY A 468 -15.66 0.88 -12.08
CA GLY A 468 -16.01 1.68 -13.27
C GLY A 468 -15.28 1.30 -14.56
N SER A 469 -14.36 0.33 -14.48
CA SER A 469 -13.74 -0.27 -15.66
C SER A 469 -14.68 -1.31 -16.27
N THR A 470 -14.59 -1.49 -17.58
CA THR A 470 -15.45 -2.41 -18.33
C THR A 470 -14.60 -3.35 -19.15
N VAL A 471 -14.83 -4.65 -19.03
CA VAL A 471 -14.18 -5.68 -19.85
C VAL A 471 -15.01 -5.91 -21.11
N ARG A 472 -14.40 -5.80 -22.28
CA ARG A 472 -15.08 -6.01 -23.57
C ARG A 472 -14.73 -7.38 -24.17
N LYS A 473 -15.72 -7.99 -24.81
CA LYS A 473 -15.62 -9.34 -25.40
C LYS A 473 -14.52 -9.45 -26.48
N ASN A 474 -14.27 -8.38 -27.22
CA ASN A 474 -13.25 -8.31 -28.27
C ASN A 474 -11.83 -8.13 -27.73
N GLU A 475 -11.67 -7.66 -26.49
CA GLU A 475 -10.37 -7.45 -25.84
C GLU A 475 -9.94 -8.65 -25.01
N LYS A 476 -10.90 -9.30 -24.32
CA LYS A 476 -10.64 -10.39 -23.39
C LYS A 476 -11.56 -11.58 -23.65
N THR A 477 -10.99 -12.65 -24.19
CA THR A 477 -11.71 -13.87 -24.57
C THR A 477 -12.32 -14.61 -23.38
N TYR A 478 -11.73 -14.47 -22.18
CA TYR A 478 -12.24 -15.10 -20.97
C TYR A 478 -13.61 -14.56 -20.53
N LEU A 479 -14.10 -13.44 -21.07
CA LEU A 479 -15.41 -12.89 -20.70
C LEU A 479 -16.54 -13.91 -20.87
N GLY A 480 -16.48 -14.76 -21.90
CA GLY A 480 -17.48 -15.82 -22.14
C GLY A 480 -17.50 -16.92 -21.07
N MET A 481 -16.46 -17.01 -20.24
CA MET A 481 -16.32 -17.99 -19.16
C MET A 481 -16.98 -17.52 -17.85
N PHE A 482 -17.53 -16.31 -17.82
CA PHE A 482 -18.23 -15.76 -16.66
C PHE A 482 -19.74 -15.85 -16.85
N ASP A 483 -20.44 -16.40 -15.87
CA ASP A 483 -21.90 -16.51 -15.87
C ASP A 483 -22.58 -15.15 -15.82
N PHE A 484 -22.04 -14.20 -15.05
CA PHE A 484 -22.56 -12.83 -15.02
C PHE A 484 -22.36 -12.08 -16.34
N ALA A 485 -21.48 -12.55 -17.22
CA ALA A 485 -21.36 -12.05 -18.58
C ALA A 485 -22.34 -12.69 -19.56
N LYS A 486 -23.10 -13.72 -19.17
CA LYS A 486 -24.08 -14.39 -20.05
C LYS A 486 -25.46 -13.71 -19.97
N LYS A 487 -26.04 -13.40 -21.12
CA LYS A 487 -27.46 -13.06 -21.29
C LYS A 487 -28.26 -14.34 -21.39
N THR A 488 -28.98 -14.66 -20.32
CA THR A 488 -30.00 -15.70 -20.31
C THR A 488 -31.33 -15.10 -20.76
N PRO A 489 -32.15 -15.83 -21.54
CA PRO A 489 -33.52 -15.40 -21.84
C PRO A 489 -34.32 -15.16 -20.57
N ASP A 490 -35.26 -14.21 -20.62
CA ASP A 490 -36.20 -14.00 -19.52
C ASP A 490 -37.12 -15.24 -19.41
N TRP A 491 -37.47 -15.65 -18.19
CA TRP A 491 -38.36 -16.80 -18.01
C TRP A 491 -39.75 -16.55 -18.61
N LEU A 492 -40.12 -15.28 -18.84
CA LEU A 492 -41.31 -14.80 -19.55
C LEU A 492 -41.04 -14.43 -21.02
N ASP A 493 -39.98 -14.96 -21.64
CA ASP A 493 -39.83 -14.89 -23.09
C ASP A 493 -40.79 -15.86 -23.81
N VAL A 494 -41.36 -15.37 -24.91
CA VAL A 494 -42.32 -16.09 -25.76
C VAL A 494 -41.61 -16.99 -26.77
N LYS A 495 -40.38 -16.62 -27.16
CA LYS A 495 -39.53 -17.41 -28.04
C LYS A 495 -38.82 -18.45 -27.18
N GLU A 496 -39.01 -19.73 -27.47
CA GLU A 496 -38.26 -20.86 -26.86
C GLU A 496 -36.81 -20.92 -27.39
N SER A 497 -36.14 -19.78 -27.55
CA SER A 497 -34.73 -19.76 -27.86
C SER A 497 -33.95 -19.94 -26.57
N ASN A 498 -33.51 -21.16 -26.27
CA ASN A 498 -32.54 -21.45 -25.20
C ASN A 498 -31.11 -20.93 -25.54
N ILE A 499 -31.02 -19.87 -26.33
CA ILE A 499 -29.75 -19.34 -26.83
C ILE A 499 -29.17 -18.42 -25.75
N ILE A 500 -28.21 -18.94 -25.01
CA ILE A 500 -27.39 -18.15 -24.10
C ILE A 500 -26.34 -17.41 -24.94
N THR A 501 -26.35 -16.08 -24.86
CA THR A 501 -25.36 -15.24 -25.55
C THR A 501 -24.46 -14.54 -24.54
N THR A 502 -23.22 -14.21 -24.90
CA THR A 502 -22.35 -13.38 -24.05
C THR A 502 -22.67 -11.91 -24.29
N ARG A 503 -22.74 -11.11 -23.21
CA ARG A 503 -22.77 -9.63 -23.27
C ARG A 503 -21.54 -9.11 -24.02
N ASP A 504 -21.69 -7.99 -24.72
CA ASP A 504 -20.57 -7.35 -25.43
C ASP A 504 -19.53 -6.79 -24.44
N SER A 505 -19.99 -6.44 -23.24
CA SER A 505 -19.16 -5.96 -22.15
C SER A 505 -19.78 -6.22 -20.78
N GLN A 506 -18.95 -6.19 -19.74
CA GLN A 506 -19.38 -6.30 -18.34
C GLN A 506 -18.46 -5.47 -17.44
N SER A 507 -19.02 -4.88 -16.38
CA SER A 507 -18.22 -4.14 -15.39
C SER A 507 -17.25 -5.06 -14.66
N THR A 508 -16.03 -4.57 -14.42
CA THR A 508 -14.96 -5.35 -13.80
C THR A 508 -15.33 -5.81 -12.40
N GLU A 509 -15.94 -4.95 -11.58
CA GLU A 509 -16.37 -5.28 -10.22
C GLU A 509 -17.36 -6.45 -10.16
N ILE A 510 -18.23 -6.61 -11.17
CA ILE A 510 -19.16 -7.75 -11.28
C ILE A 510 -18.41 -9.05 -11.56
N LEU A 511 -17.40 -9.00 -12.45
CA LEU A 511 -16.59 -10.17 -12.77
C LEU A 511 -15.75 -10.62 -11.57
N PHE A 512 -15.25 -9.68 -10.77
CA PHE A 512 -14.52 -10.00 -9.55
C PHE A 512 -15.38 -10.70 -8.49
N VAL A 513 -16.67 -10.35 -8.34
CA VAL A 513 -17.59 -11.10 -7.45
C VAL A 513 -17.64 -12.57 -7.84
N GLU A 514 -17.77 -12.86 -9.14
CA GLU A 514 -17.79 -14.25 -9.64
C GLU A 514 -16.41 -14.92 -9.54
N GLN A 515 -15.33 -14.18 -9.76
CA GLN A 515 -13.98 -14.71 -9.62
C GLN A 515 -13.69 -15.11 -8.17
N CYS A 516 -14.10 -14.29 -7.19
CA CYS A 516 -14.02 -14.61 -5.78
C CYS A 516 -14.84 -15.87 -5.46
N TYR A 517 -16.02 -16.03 -6.05
CA TYR A 517 -16.81 -17.27 -5.93
C TYR A 517 -16.02 -18.50 -6.42
N LYS A 518 -15.29 -18.40 -7.54
CA LYS A 518 -14.49 -19.52 -8.09
C LYS A 518 -13.33 -19.90 -7.16
N PHE A 519 -12.62 -18.92 -6.58
CA PHE A 519 -11.50 -19.16 -5.67
C PHE A 519 -11.91 -19.68 -4.28
N LEU A 520 -13.02 -19.19 -3.72
CA LEU A 520 -13.50 -19.59 -2.39
C LEU A 520 -13.83 -21.06 -2.32
N LYS A 521 -13.42 -21.74 -1.25
CA LYS A 521 -13.94 -23.06 -0.92
C LYS A 521 -15.40 -22.98 -0.43
N PRO A 522 -16.17 -24.07 -0.47
CA PRO A 522 -17.50 -24.10 0.14
C PRO A 522 -17.45 -23.65 1.61
N ASN A 523 -18.41 -22.83 2.03
CA ASN A 523 -18.47 -22.15 3.34
C ASN A 523 -17.37 -21.11 3.61
N GLY A 524 -16.50 -20.81 2.64
CA GLY A 524 -15.54 -19.71 2.75
C GLY A 524 -16.23 -18.34 2.78
N TYR A 525 -15.57 -17.36 3.38
CA TYR A 525 -16.09 -16.00 3.56
C TYR A 525 -15.49 -15.03 2.53
N LEU A 526 -16.31 -14.12 2.02
CA LEU A 526 -15.92 -13.01 1.16
C LEU A 526 -16.26 -11.70 1.85
N ALA A 527 -15.31 -10.80 1.98
CA ALA A 527 -15.54 -9.38 2.24
C ALA A 527 -15.08 -8.59 1.01
N ILE A 528 -16.03 -7.97 0.31
CA ILE A 528 -15.76 -7.28 -0.95
C ILE A 528 -16.33 -5.86 -0.90
N VAL A 529 -15.51 -4.88 -1.26
CA VAL A 529 -15.99 -3.50 -1.45
C VAL A 529 -16.64 -3.41 -2.83
N ILE A 530 -17.88 -2.93 -2.89
CA ILE A 530 -18.65 -2.77 -4.13
C ILE A 530 -19.36 -1.41 -4.19
N PRO A 531 -19.60 -0.85 -5.38
CA PRO A 531 -20.42 0.34 -5.53
C PRO A 531 -21.90 0.03 -5.20
N ASP A 532 -22.60 0.96 -4.54
CA ASP A 532 -24.01 0.81 -4.15
C ASP A 532 -24.94 0.56 -5.34
N GLY A 533 -24.52 0.95 -6.55
CA GLY A 533 -25.25 0.68 -7.79
C GLY A 533 -25.52 -0.81 -8.03
N ILE A 534 -24.62 -1.71 -7.63
CA ILE A 534 -24.84 -3.17 -7.74
C ILE A 534 -26.02 -3.61 -6.84
N LEU A 535 -26.17 -2.96 -5.69
CA LEU A 535 -27.20 -3.29 -4.70
C LEU A 535 -28.55 -2.64 -5.02
N THR A 536 -28.56 -1.51 -5.75
CA THR A 536 -29.76 -0.67 -5.92
C THR A 536 -30.31 -0.63 -7.35
N ASN A 537 -29.48 -0.72 -8.39
CA ASN A 537 -29.94 -0.55 -9.78
C ASN A 537 -30.80 -1.73 -10.23
N SER A 538 -31.98 -1.45 -10.79
CA SER A 538 -32.91 -2.48 -11.30
C SER A 538 -32.32 -3.30 -12.46
N SER A 539 -31.53 -2.66 -13.34
CA SER A 539 -30.84 -3.33 -14.46
C SER A 539 -29.81 -4.39 -14.01
N LEU A 540 -29.39 -4.35 -12.75
CA LEU A 540 -28.45 -5.30 -12.14
C LEU A 540 -29.12 -6.35 -11.25
N GLN A 541 -30.46 -6.49 -11.32
CA GLN A 541 -31.19 -7.49 -10.53
C GLN A 541 -30.65 -8.91 -10.72
N TYR A 542 -30.31 -9.29 -11.95
CA TYR A 542 -29.73 -10.61 -12.27
C TYR A 542 -28.41 -10.89 -11.52
N ILE A 543 -27.64 -9.85 -11.15
CA ILE A 543 -26.44 -10.01 -10.33
C ILE A 543 -26.82 -10.33 -8.89
N ARG A 544 -27.79 -9.61 -8.32
CA ARG A 544 -28.29 -9.87 -6.96
C ARG A 544 -28.92 -11.25 -6.85
N ASP A 545 -29.70 -11.66 -7.84
CA ASP A 545 -30.29 -13.00 -7.91
C ASP A 545 -29.21 -14.09 -7.94
N GLY A 546 -28.14 -13.87 -8.72
CA GLY A 546 -27.02 -14.80 -8.78
C GLY A 546 -26.14 -14.79 -7.52
N ILE A 547 -26.02 -13.67 -6.81
CA ILE A 547 -25.37 -13.60 -5.49
C ILE A 547 -26.19 -14.43 -4.49
N ASP A 548 -27.51 -14.26 -4.44
CA ASP A 548 -28.41 -15.04 -3.59
C ASP A 548 -28.33 -16.56 -3.85
N GLU A 549 -28.12 -16.97 -5.10
CA GLU A 549 -27.96 -18.38 -5.45
C GLU A 549 -26.63 -18.97 -4.99
N LYS A 550 -25.55 -18.21 -5.19
CA LYS A 550 -24.17 -18.67 -4.99
C LYS A 550 -23.68 -18.48 -3.55
N PHE A 551 -24.29 -17.55 -2.82
CA PHE A 551 -23.85 -17.14 -1.49
C PHE A 551 -25.01 -16.99 -0.51
N ARG A 552 -24.72 -17.19 0.76
CA ARG A 552 -25.48 -16.59 1.85
C ARG A 552 -25.00 -15.16 2.06
N VAL A 553 -25.91 -14.19 2.02
CA VAL A 553 -25.59 -12.80 2.38
C VAL A 553 -25.46 -12.71 3.90
N VAL A 554 -24.26 -12.48 4.41
CA VAL A 554 -24.00 -12.37 5.85
C VAL A 554 -24.30 -10.96 6.32
N ALA A 555 -23.73 -9.96 5.64
CA ALA A 555 -23.93 -8.58 6.01
C ALA A 555 -23.77 -7.61 4.83
N VAL A 556 -24.47 -6.48 4.91
CA VAL A 556 -24.26 -5.33 4.04
C VAL A 556 -24.01 -4.11 4.93
N VAL A 557 -22.82 -3.52 4.81
CA VAL A 557 -22.45 -2.32 5.57
C VAL A 557 -22.20 -1.18 4.59
N SER A 558 -23.10 -0.20 4.58
CA SER A 558 -23.00 0.98 3.72
C SER A 558 -22.02 1.99 4.31
N MET A 559 -21.08 2.46 3.49
CA MET A 559 -20.08 3.46 3.87
C MET A 559 -20.57 4.88 3.53
N PRO A 560 -20.06 5.91 4.21
CA PRO A 560 -20.41 7.28 3.85
C PRO A 560 -19.87 7.60 2.45
N GLN A 561 -20.55 8.50 1.72
CA GLN A 561 -20.11 8.88 0.37
C GLN A 561 -18.68 9.47 0.35
N THR A 562 -18.28 10.07 1.47
CA THR A 562 -16.95 10.65 1.68
C THR A 562 -15.86 9.61 1.91
N ALA A 563 -16.22 8.33 2.11
CA ALA A 563 -15.29 7.29 2.52
C ALA A 563 -14.09 7.14 1.59
N PHE A 564 -14.34 7.17 0.28
CA PHE A 564 -13.29 7.10 -0.73
C PHE A 564 -13.00 8.48 -1.36
N SER A 565 -13.62 9.57 -0.87
CA SER A 565 -13.42 10.92 -1.43
C SER A 565 -12.04 11.49 -1.11
N ALA A 566 -11.51 11.21 0.08
CA ALA A 566 -10.13 11.55 0.45
C ALA A 566 -9.10 10.77 -0.39
N THR A 567 -9.53 9.63 -0.92
CA THR A 567 -8.83 8.84 -1.93
C THR A 567 -9.49 9.07 -3.29
N GLY A 568 -9.89 10.31 -3.60
CA GLY A 568 -10.35 10.81 -4.90
C GLY A 568 -11.43 10.06 -5.68
N ALA A 569 -12.21 9.18 -5.04
CA ALA A 569 -13.39 8.53 -5.61
C ALA A 569 -14.67 8.97 -4.88
N GLY A 570 -15.61 9.60 -5.59
CA GLY A 570 -16.88 10.08 -5.03
C GLY A 570 -18.04 9.09 -5.07
N VAL A 571 -17.77 7.82 -5.42
CA VAL A 571 -18.81 6.79 -5.55
C VAL A 571 -19.16 6.26 -4.17
N LYS A 572 -20.46 6.27 -3.85
CA LYS A 572 -20.96 5.63 -2.64
C LYS A 572 -20.83 4.12 -2.75
N SER A 573 -20.21 3.52 -1.75
CA SER A 573 -19.83 2.11 -1.74
C SER A 573 -20.25 1.43 -0.44
N SER A 574 -20.35 0.11 -0.50
CA SER A 574 -20.66 -0.75 0.63
C SER A 574 -19.64 -1.88 0.74
N VAL A 575 -19.41 -2.38 1.95
CA VAL A 575 -18.69 -3.65 2.16
C VAL A 575 -19.72 -4.76 2.29
N LEU A 576 -19.66 -5.70 1.35
CA LEU A 576 -20.54 -6.86 1.29
C LEU A 576 -19.82 -8.07 1.88
N PHE A 577 -20.43 -8.69 2.89
CA PHE A 577 -19.96 -9.93 3.51
C PHE A 577 -20.81 -11.10 3.03
N LEU A 578 -20.19 -12.08 2.37
CA LEU A 578 -20.85 -13.25 1.82
C LEU A 578 -20.20 -14.53 2.35
N LYS A 579 -20.98 -15.60 2.45
CA LYS A 579 -20.48 -16.96 2.72
C LYS A 579 -20.84 -17.86 1.56
N LYS A 580 -19.86 -18.50 0.92
CA LYS A 580 -20.08 -19.32 -0.27
C LYS A 580 -20.94 -20.53 0.07
N ASN A 581 -22.02 -20.73 -0.66
CA ASN A 581 -22.88 -21.90 -0.49
C ASN A 581 -22.18 -23.17 -1.00
N VAL A 582 -22.57 -24.32 -0.44
CA VAL A 582 -22.18 -25.62 -1.01
C VAL A 582 -22.84 -25.80 -2.37
N THR A 583 -22.13 -26.41 -3.32
CA THR A 583 -22.61 -26.54 -4.72
C THR A 583 -23.97 -27.25 -4.83
N SER A 584 -24.21 -28.25 -3.97
CA SER A 584 -25.49 -28.96 -3.91
C SER A 584 -26.66 -28.06 -3.50
N TYR A 585 -26.43 -27.12 -2.57
CA TYR A 585 -27.43 -26.14 -2.16
C TYR A 585 -27.73 -25.16 -3.31
N THR A 586 -26.69 -24.60 -3.93
CA THR A 586 -26.87 -23.68 -5.07
C THR A 586 -27.67 -24.33 -6.19
N GLN A 587 -27.35 -25.57 -6.57
CA GLN A 587 -28.09 -26.31 -7.59
C GLN A 587 -29.55 -26.58 -7.17
N LYS A 588 -29.79 -27.00 -5.93
CA LYS A 588 -31.14 -27.20 -5.39
C LYS A 588 -31.96 -25.91 -5.48
N TRP A 589 -31.37 -24.78 -5.06
CA TRP A 589 -32.04 -23.49 -5.03
C TRP A 589 -32.36 -22.96 -6.44
N GLN A 590 -31.40 -23.07 -7.36
CA GLN A 590 -31.61 -22.74 -8.79
C GLN A 590 -32.73 -23.58 -9.41
N ASN A 591 -32.72 -24.89 -9.18
CA ASN A 591 -33.77 -25.78 -9.67
C ASN A 591 -35.15 -25.43 -9.09
N LYS A 592 -35.21 -25.05 -7.81
CA LYS A 592 -36.45 -24.62 -7.16
C LYS A 592 -37.02 -23.35 -7.78
N LYS A 593 -36.16 -22.34 -8.03
CA LYS A 593 -36.57 -21.10 -8.72
C LYS A 593 -37.13 -21.40 -10.10
N LEU A 594 -36.43 -22.24 -10.88
CA LEU A 594 -36.88 -22.66 -12.21
C LEU A 594 -38.22 -23.43 -12.17
N GLU A 595 -38.40 -24.30 -11.18
CA GLU A 595 -39.66 -25.04 -10.97
C GLU A 595 -40.84 -24.09 -10.73
N ILE A 596 -40.65 -23.09 -9.86
CA ILE A 596 -41.67 -22.08 -9.54
C ILE A 596 -41.99 -21.23 -10.77
N GLN A 597 -40.96 -20.75 -11.48
CA GLN A 597 -41.13 -20.00 -12.73
C GLN A 597 -41.91 -20.81 -13.77
N TYR A 598 -41.56 -22.08 -13.97
CA TYR A 598 -42.26 -22.98 -14.88
C TYR A 598 -43.73 -23.14 -14.49
N LYS A 599 -44.00 -23.37 -13.20
CA LYS A 599 -45.36 -23.52 -12.67
C LYS A 599 -46.20 -22.27 -12.94
N ILE A 600 -45.70 -21.08 -12.58
CA ILE A 600 -46.41 -19.81 -12.80
C ILE A 600 -46.65 -19.55 -14.28
N LYS A 601 -45.63 -19.76 -15.13
CA LYS A 601 -45.75 -19.55 -16.58
C LYS A 601 -46.80 -20.46 -17.20
N LYS A 602 -46.90 -21.70 -16.72
CA LYS A 602 -47.88 -22.69 -17.16
C LYS A 602 -49.29 -22.35 -16.67
N GLU A 603 -49.48 -22.08 -15.39
CA GLU A 603 -50.79 -21.81 -14.77
C GLU A 603 -51.42 -20.50 -15.30
N SER A 604 -50.60 -19.50 -15.59
CA SER A 604 -51.05 -18.22 -16.17
C SER A 604 -51.44 -18.30 -17.65
N ASN A 605 -51.15 -19.43 -18.32
CA ASN A 605 -51.24 -19.60 -19.78
C ASN A 605 -50.52 -18.47 -20.55
N PHE A 606 -49.40 -17.96 -20.01
CA PHE A 606 -48.71 -16.77 -20.50
C PHE A 606 -48.42 -16.82 -22.01
N ILE A 607 -47.82 -17.91 -22.49
CA ILE A 607 -47.45 -18.06 -23.90
C ILE A 607 -48.68 -17.98 -24.82
N GLN A 608 -49.79 -18.61 -24.41
CA GLN A 608 -51.01 -18.60 -25.21
C GLN A 608 -51.64 -17.20 -25.25
N LYS A 609 -51.75 -16.53 -24.10
CA LYS A 609 -52.27 -15.15 -24.01
C LYS A 609 -51.49 -14.18 -24.90
N VAL A 610 -50.15 -14.24 -24.87
CA VAL A 610 -49.33 -13.35 -25.71
C VAL A 610 -49.49 -13.67 -27.20
N LYS A 611 -49.61 -14.96 -27.58
CA LYS A 611 -49.90 -15.35 -28.97
C LYS A 611 -51.27 -14.87 -29.43
N ASP A 612 -52.28 -14.94 -28.57
CA ASP A 612 -53.64 -14.49 -28.86
C ASP A 612 -53.68 -12.96 -29.07
N TRP A 613 -53.03 -12.18 -28.19
CA TRP A 613 -52.89 -10.74 -28.37
C TRP A 613 -52.06 -10.35 -29.60
N GLU A 614 -51.04 -11.13 -29.94
CA GLU A 614 -50.26 -10.89 -31.16
C GLU A 614 -51.09 -11.16 -32.41
N LYS A 615 -51.93 -12.21 -32.39
CA LYS A 615 -52.88 -12.50 -33.46
C LYS A 615 -53.92 -11.38 -33.60
N GLU A 616 -54.51 -10.93 -32.50
CA GLU A 616 -55.47 -9.82 -32.45
C GLU A 616 -54.86 -8.53 -33.04
N LYS A 617 -53.65 -8.16 -32.62
CA LYS A 617 -52.88 -7.05 -33.17
C LYS A 617 -52.75 -7.17 -34.69
N ASN A 618 -52.30 -8.34 -35.18
CA ASN A 618 -52.07 -8.56 -36.61
C ASN A 618 -53.37 -8.54 -37.42
N GLU A 619 -54.46 -9.07 -36.87
CA GLU A 619 -55.80 -9.03 -37.49
C GLU A 619 -56.35 -7.60 -37.57
N ASN A 620 -56.22 -6.80 -36.51
CA ASN A 620 -56.62 -5.40 -36.50
C ASN A 620 -55.82 -4.59 -37.53
N ILE A 621 -54.49 -4.77 -37.60
CA ILE A 621 -53.64 -4.12 -38.62
C ILE A 621 -54.03 -4.54 -40.05
N LYS A 622 -54.36 -5.81 -40.25
CA LYS A 622 -54.73 -6.34 -41.58
C LYS A 622 -56.08 -5.81 -42.06
N THR A 623 -57.05 -5.69 -41.14
CA THR A 623 -58.43 -5.29 -41.43
C THR A 623 -58.66 -3.78 -41.34
N LEU A 624 -57.65 -3.00 -40.92
CA LEU A 624 -57.76 -1.56 -40.63
C LEU A 624 -58.84 -1.25 -39.58
N ASN A 625 -59.11 -2.22 -38.70
CA ASN A 625 -60.21 -2.14 -37.74
C ASN A 625 -59.95 -1.06 -36.69
N GLY A 626 -60.82 -0.04 -36.63
CA GLY A 626 -60.67 1.10 -35.72
C GLY A 626 -59.76 2.24 -36.24
N LEU A 627 -59.33 2.21 -37.50
CA LEU A 627 -58.61 3.33 -38.12
C LEU A 627 -59.59 4.42 -38.58
N ASN A 628 -59.44 5.63 -38.05
CA ASN A 628 -60.19 6.82 -38.52
C ASN A 628 -59.39 7.55 -39.60
N LEU A 629 -59.94 7.61 -40.83
CA LEU A 629 -59.31 8.27 -41.98
C LEU A 629 -59.99 9.59 -42.30
N SER A 630 -59.17 10.60 -42.58
CA SER A 630 -59.58 11.93 -43.05
C SER A 630 -60.19 11.89 -44.46
N ASP A 631 -59.69 10.99 -45.33
CA ASP A 631 -60.20 10.73 -46.68
C ASP A 631 -60.42 9.20 -46.87
N PRO A 632 -61.67 8.71 -46.81
CA PRO A 632 -61.98 7.29 -46.93
C PRO A 632 -61.92 6.74 -48.37
N THR A 633 -61.58 7.56 -49.38
CA THR A 633 -61.51 7.13 -50.79
C THR A 633 -60.13 6.61 -51.22
N LEU A 634 -59.12 6.75 -50.36
CA LEU A 634 -57.74 6.32 -50.62
C LEU A 634 -57.63 4.79 -50.78
N SER A 635 -56.75 4.36 -51.69
CA SER A 635 -56.41 2.95 -51.83
C SER A 635 -55.69 2.43 -50.57
N ILE A 636 -55.79 1.14 -50.25
CA ILE A 636 -55.09 0.53 -49.10
C ILE A 636 -53.57 0.77 -49.16
N ALA A 637 -52.99 0.84 -50.36
CA ALA A 637 -51.56 1.12 -50.55
C ALA A 637 -51.19 2.56 -50.21
N ASP A 638 -52.10 3.51 -50.41
CA ASP A 638 -51.89 4.92 -50.11
C ASP A 638 -52.24 5.25 -48.66
N ILE A 639 -53.26 4.59 -48.09
CA ILE A 639 -53.56 4.61 -46.64
C ILE A 639 -52.31 4.25 -45.83
N LYS A 640 -51.56 3.22 -46.22
CA LYS A 640 -50.34 2.80 -45.49
C LYS A 640 -49.21 3.85 -45.48
N LYS A 641 -49.27 4.84 -46.36
CA LYS A 641 -48.28 5.92 -46.45
C LYS A 641 -48.70 7.15 -45.65
N THR A 642 -49.97 7.24 -45.24
CA THR A 642 -50.47 8.38 -44.47
C THR A 642 -49.89 8.39 -43.06
N GLU A 643 -49.86 9.57 -42.46
CA GLU A 643 -49.36 9.73 -41.10
C GLU A 643 -50.37 9.17 -40.08
N GLU A 644 -51.67 9.25 -40.38
CA GLU A 644 -52.73 8.68 -39.56
C GLU A 644 -52.59 7.15 -39.41
N TYR A 645 -52.29 6.43 -40.50
CA TYR A 645 -52.06 4.98 -40.42
C TYR A 645 -50.80 4.63 -39.63
N LYS A 646 -49.70 5.39 -39.80
CA LYS A 646 -48.46 5.15 -39.04
C LYS A 646 -48.70 5.35 -37.55
N ASN A 647 -49.38 6.43 -37.17
CA ASN A 647 -49.71 6.73 -35.78
C ASN A 647 -50.63 5.67 -35.18
N TRP A 648 -51.72 5.31 -35.85
CA TRP A 648 -52.64 4.26 -35.40
C TRP A 648 -51.95 2.89 -35.28
N LYS A 649 -51.10 2.50 -36.25
CA LYS A 649 -50.33 1.25 -36.16
C LYS A 649 -49.37 1.27 -34.98
N ALA A 650 -48.74 2.43 -34.71
CA ALA A 650 -47.88 2.60 -33.56
C ALA A 650 -48.68 2.47 -32.25
N GLU A 651 -49.87 3.06 -32.15
CA GLU A 651 -50.77 2.94 -30.99
C GLU A 651 -51.19 1.48 -30.73
N ILE A 652 -51.64 0.74 -31.75
CA ILE A 652 -51.97 -0.69 -31.58
C ILE A 652 -50.74 -1.51 -31.15
N SER A 653 -49.57 -1.18 -31.69
CA SER A 653 -48.33 -1.86 -31.30
C SER A 653 -47.93 -1.53 -29.86
N ALA A 654 -48.20 -0.30 -29.40
CA ALA A 654 -47.99 0.14 -28.04
C ALA A 654 -48.96 -0.59 -27.08
N ASP A 655 -50.27 -0.64 -27.38
CA ASP A 655 -51.26 -1.37 -26.56
C ASP A 655 -50.91 -2.85 -26.38
N PHE A 656 -50.48 -3.53 -27.46
CA PHE A 656 -49.96 -4.89 -27.36
C PHE A 656 -48.75 -4.98 -26.42
N THR A 657 -47.80 -4.05 -26.56
CA THR A 657 -46.58 -4.03 -25.73
C THR A 657 -46.92 -3.79 -24.26
N ASP A 658 -47.85 -2.88 -23.98
CA ASP A 658 -48.31 -2.55 -22.63
C ASP A 658 -49.06 -3.73 -22.00
N LYS A 659 -49.96 -4.40 -22.73
CA LYS A 659 -50.62 -5.64 -22.25
C LYS A 659 -49.62 -6.73 -21.88
N VAL A 660 -48.60 -6.94 -22.71
CA VAL A 660 -47.54 -7.93 -22.45
C VAL A 660 -46.71 -7.53 -21.23
N ASN A 661 -46.30 -6.26 -21.13
CA ASN A 661 -45.50 -5.77 -20.01
C ASN A 661 -46.26 -5.84 -18.68
N ASN A 662 -47.53 -5.41 -18.66
CA ASN A 662 -48.38 -5.49 -17.47
C ASN A 662 -48.54 -6.93 -16.98
N LEU A 663 -48.78 -7.89 -17.90
CA LEU A 663 -48.83 -9.30 -17.54
C LEU A 663 -47.47 -9.81 -17.03
N LYS A 664 -46.36 -9.36 -17.62
CA LYS A 664 -45.02 -9.73 -17.14
C LYS A 664 -44.75 -9.21 -15.73
N GLU A 665 -45.15 -7.98 -15.43
CA GLU A 665 -45.04 -7.40 -14.09
C GLU A 665 -45.86 -8.18 -13.07
N GLU A 666 -47.13 -8.47 -13.38
CA GLU A 666 -48.02 -9.27 -12.52
C GLU A 666 -47.42 -10.64 -12.19
N LEU A 667 -46.90 -11.35 -13.21
CA LEU A 667 -46.30 -12.68 -13.01
C LEU A 667 -44.96 -12.63 -12.26
N ASN A 668 -44.17 -11.57 -12.44
CA ASN A 668 -42.95 -11.35 -11.65
C ASN A 668 -43.28 -11.06 -10.17
N ASP A 669 -44.35 -10.31 -9.89
CA ASP A 669 -44.78 -10.08 -8.51
C ASP A 669 -45.35 -11.34 -7.87
N LEU A 670 -46.12 -12.14 -8.63
CA LEU A 670 -46.56 -13.47 -8.19
C LEU A 670 -45.37 -14.41 -7.90
N TYR A 671 -44.33 -14.37 -8.74
CA TYR A 671 -43.10 -15.11 -8.50
C TYR A 671 -42.43 -14.70 -7.18
N LYS A 672 -42.26 -13.40 -6.92
CA LYS A 672 -41.70 -12.90 -5.65
C LYS A 672 -42.54 -13.33 -4.44
N ILE A 673 -43.87 -13.29 -4.54
CA ILE A 673 -44.77 -13.74 -3.47
C ILE A 673 -44.58 -15.24 -3.22
N THR A 674 -44.59 -16.05 -4.27
CA THR A 674 -44.45 -17.52 -4.18
C THR A 674 -43.10 -17.91 -3.57
N ILE A 675 -42.01 -17.20 -3.92
CA ILE A 675 -40.69 -17.39 -3.30
C ILE A 675 -40.74 -17.05 -1.81
N ARG A 676 -41.34 -15.91 -1.42
CA ARG A 676 -41.48 -15.54 0.00
C ARG A 676 -42.29 -16.56 0.80
N GLU A 677 -43.35 -17.11 0.23
CA GLU A 677 -44.15 -18.17 0.87
C GLU A 677 -43.34 -19.44 1.04
N TYR A 678 -42.64 -19.87 -0.01
CA TYR A 678 -41.76 -21.03 0.07
C TYR A 678 -40.64 -20.85 1.13
N LEU A 679 -40.05 -19.66 1.24
CA LEU A 679 -39.03 -19.37 2.26
C LEU A 679 -39.59 -19.42 3.68
N LYS A 680 -40.83 -18.94 3.92
CA LYS A 680 -41.50 -19.08 5.22
C LYS A 680 -41.66 -20.54 5.66
N ASP A 681 -41.96 -21.42 4.70
CA ASP A 681 -42.10 -22.86 4.95
C ASP A 681 -40.75 -23.58 5.06
N ASN A 682 -39.65 -22.93 4.68
CA ASN A 682 -38.29 -23.46 4.69
C ASN A 682 -37.36 -22.51 5.47
N PRO A 683 -37.50 -22.42 6.81
CA PRO A 683 -36.78 -21.44 7.63
C PRO A 683 -35.25 -21.63 7.69
N LEU A 684 -34.73 -22.75 7.18
CA LEU A 684 -33.28 -22.93 6.99
C LEU A 684 -32.75 -22.15 5.76
N GLU A 685 -33.65 -21.80 4.84
CA GLU A 685 -33.39 -21.02 3.62
C GLU A 685 -33.75 -19.54 3.83
N ASP A 686 -34.55 -19.21 4.85
CA ASP A 686 -34.80 -17.85 5.35
C ASP A 686 -33.84 -17.50 6.49
N TYR A 687 -32.83 -16.68 6.21
CA TYR A 687 -31.77 -16.35 7.16
C TYR A 687 -31.68 -14.85 7.44
N PRO A 688 -31.32 -14.45 8.68
CA PRO A 688 -31.09 -13.05 8.99
C PRO A 688 -29.88 -12.51 8.22
N ILE A 689 -29.95 -11.24 7.84
CA ILE A 689 -28.86 -10.48 7.22
C ILE A 689 -28.53 -9.31 8.14
N PHE A 690 -27.26 -9.14 8.49
CA PHE A 690 -26.81 -7.99 9.27
C PHE A 690 -26.70 -6.75 8.37
N MET A 691 -27.45 -5.70 8.69
CA MET A 691 -27.46 -4.45 7.92
C MET A 691 -26.98 -3.30 8.79
N ALA A 692 -26.03 -2.52 8.30
CA ALA A 692 -25.57 -1.31 8.98
C ALA A 692 -25.26 -0.18 7.99
N ILE A 693 -25.37 1.05 8.46
CA ILE A 693 -24.96 2.26 7.74
C ILE A 693 -23.98 2.97 8.66
N ALA A 694 -22.76 3.19 8.19
CA ALA A 694 -21.78 4.02 8.88
C ALA A 694 -21.86 5.44 8.30
N GLU A 695 -22.06 6.43 9.16
CA GLU A 695 -22.05 7.85 8.80
C GLU A 695 -20.66 8.47 8.99
N ASP A 696 -19.92 8.02 10.02
CA ASP A 696 -18.56 8.45 10.32
C ASP A 696 -17.64 7.23 10.49
N ILE A 697 -16.57 7.21 9.72
CA ILE A 697 -15.58 6.12 9.69
C ILE A 697 -14.21 6.56 10.18
N GLY A 698 -14.16 7.63 10.99
CA GLY A 698 -12.94 8.14 11.62
C GLY A 698 -12.23 9.24 10.84
N TYR A 699 -12.81 9.72 9.72
CA TYR A 699 -12.28 10.85 8.96
C TYR A 699 -13.34 11.51 8.05
N ASP A 700 -13.11 12.77 7.70
CA ASP A 700 -13.97 13.56 6.80
C ASP A 700 -13.59 13.43 5.31
N ALA A 701 -14.30 14.12 4.43
CA ALA A 701 -14.04 14.10 2.97
C ALA A 701 -12.62 14.52 2.57
N THR A 702 -11.91 15.27 3.43
CA THR A 702 -10.53 15.72 3.20
C THR A 702 -9.50 14.74 3.76
N GLY A 703 -9.94 13.68 4.44
CA GLY A 703 -9.09 12.71 5.12
C GLY A 703 -8.62 13.17 6.50
N LYS A 704 -9.21 14.26 7.04
CA LYS A 704 -8.89 14.73 8.39
C LYS A 704 -9.60 13.86 9.40
N ALA A 705 -8.87 13.42 10.42
CA ALA A 705 -9.41 12.56 11.48
C ALA A 705 -10.61 13.22 12.20
N THR A 706 -11.64 12.42 12.45
CA THR A 706 -12.81 12.78 13.26
C THR A 706 -12.72 12.13 14.64
N ASN A 707 -13.58 12.55 15.57
CA ASN A 707 -13.60 12.00 16.94
C ASN A 707 -14.45 10.73 17.08
N LYS A 708 -15.05 10.24 15.99
CA LYS A 708 -16.00 9.13 15.99
C LYS A 708 -15.65 8.15 14.88
N ASN A 709 -15.71 6.85 15.16
CA ASN A 709 -15.54 5.80 14.16
C ASN A 709 -16.58 4.71 14.42
N GLU A 710 -17.68 4.73 13.67
CA GLU A 710 -18.79 3.80 13.87
C GLU A 710 -18.44 2.38 13.43
N LEU A 711 -17.40 2.21 12.59
CA LEU A 711 -16.94 0.88 12.17
C LEU A 711 -16.45 0.03 13.33
N GLU A 712 -15.98 0.62 14.44
CA GLU A 712 -15.55 -0.14 15.62
C GLU A 712 -16.73 -0.84 16.32
N ILE A 713 -17.84 -0.10 16.46
CA ILE A 713 -19.08 -0.62 17.06
C ILE A 713 -19.71 -1.64 16.11
N ILE A 714 -19.80 -1.30 14.82
CA ILE A 714 -20.34 -2.20 13.79
C ILE A 714 -19.51 -3.48 13.71
N SER A 715 -18.18 -3.40 13.77
CA SER A 715 -17.28 -4.56 13.77
C SER A 715 -17.60 -5.51 14.92
N THR A 716 -17.76 -4.96 16.13
CA THR A 716 -18.04 -5.76 17.33
C THR A 716 -19.37 -6.51 17.22
N GLU A 717 -20.43 -5.85 16.77
CA GLU A 717 -21.74 -6.49 16.61
C GLU A 717 -21.77 -7.47 15.43
N LEU A 718 -21.07 -7.16 14.33
CA LEU A 718 -20.96 -8.05 13.19
C LEU A 718 -20.16 -9.32 13.54
N GLN A 719 -19.08 -9.22 14.31
CA GLN A 719 -18.34 -10.39 14.82
C GLN A 719 -19.24 -11.30 15.65
N LYS A 720 -20.05 -10.73 16.58
CA LYS A 720 -21.02 -11.49 17.37
C LYS A 720 -22.02 -12.20 16.45
N PHE A 721 -22.53 -11.49 15.44
CA PHE A 721 -23.46 -12.06 14.47
C PHE A 721 -22.83 -13.22 13.67
N ILE A 722 -21.62 -13.05 13.16
CA ILE A 722 -20.89 -14.09 12.42
C ILE A 722 -20.65 -15.33 13.28
N ASN A 723 -20.35 -15.17 14.57
CA ASN A 723 -20.15 -16.30 15.48
C ASN A 723 -21.44 -17.07 15.80
N LEU A 724 -22.62 -16.52 15.52
CA LEU A 724 -23.92 -17.17 15.74
C LEU A 724 -24.39 -18.00 14.53
N ILE A 725 -23.74 -17.87 13.35
CA ILE A 725 -24.22 -18.40 12.06
C ILE A 725 -23.21 -19.32 11.36
#